data_AF-G0UUB4-F1
#
_entry.id   AF-G0UUB4-F1
#
_cell.length_a   1.000
_cell.length_b   1.000
_cell.length_c   1.000
_cell.angle_alpha   90.00
_cell.angle_beta   90.00
_cell.angle_gamma   90.00
#
_symmetry.space_group_name_H-M   'P 1'
#
loop_
_entity.id
_entity.type
_entity.pdbx_description
1 polymer ?
#
loop_
_entity_poly.entity_id
_entity_poly.type
_entity_poly.pdbx_seq_one_letter_code
_entity_poly.pdbx_strand_id
1 'polypeptide(L)'
;MSKIGGDVTPQKFSQKNVALLCAELRAMEESQRFSHNNFGEVLRTLAESMIWSDKNGTSCFDIFLEQDIMSTLESIVTNVASPSTVKAQVLQFITLLLHNITWQPYIYYICSKNRLNRMISIDFSENDDELLSVYVSFLKSLALRCDENTVQFFFIQQLGVFPLLEYGIKLINTPDRMARAAARQVVISVAQIPGPGLSAFMENAMQDVFRSITAELWHQINVVSSVVNRFLTAVAGSGITPPLPTVGSLRDNMEDVVDDLFYINDLFAVPHAFAQKGLEVALVEKVIDPLMTSIEASVSTSPSDSSPAVAAVHPSVALHVLARWLLLNKEERIRKVVCDRLLGGGDSQHAECLLRRVLREGCMQCLSAALLLVGIMVKIGVFGEGEEAREAVDNPTYGEGGTSEASTEVMNVDDMMGILNERFESDNGGFLHNRYTDQPSEVVPPCETFLSEIQQKMGCTTRGLWCVWVLGALYRLIRCSLLTRLSIFEAALAFLGDLAPDPRTNNVVFAGLLFLAERMVKMRLLVYYDVLKQRRSESSMREVSTDKECLRLACEALFLEMEGAYSAKGSCVECSLESITQDASLLLPLLPHLDSTPTEKPCCGGGPVCDAERYTDIQKTVGAMVQCCNRAAHDKEEQRDKEFSLLARIHYVAHGKLPDGCKFLSQLGYYSLQHSVASCVCLPLANLIQVRCDLVKEVVPGRGTSRAIVAGTPMCMVLLKTEIIFVTCRESDSCFRRDVIHGPVVFAMQNIYVNAALSRLPFGVVFTHFLPANSVRLHVAFRSSSVAQRIVNLVNKQCTYWRCHGAALVYNNFGPGATKANASP
;
A
#
# COMPACT_ATOMS: atom_id res chain seq x y z
N MET A 1 -5.66 64.46 36.21
CA MET A 1 -4.36 64.86 35.62
C MET A 1 -4.44 64.64 34.12
N SER A 2 -4.48 65.75 33.39
CA SER A 2 -4.47 65.83 31.93
C SER A 2 -3.17 65.28 31.34
N LYS A 3 -3.27 64.27 30.47
CA LYS A 3 -2.27 64.03 29.43
C LYS A 3 -2.95 64.24 28.08
N ILE A 4 -2.82 65.48 27.60
CA ILE A 4 -3.02 65.86 26.21
C ILE A 4 -1.81 65.29 25.45
N GLY A 5 -1.99 64.12 24.85
CA GLY A 5 -1.17 63.65 23.75
C GLY A 5 -2.07 63.69 22.52
N GLY A 6 -1.92 64.72 21.69
CA GLY A 6 -2.65 64.81 20.43
C GLY A 6 -2.20 63.69 19.52
N ASP A 7 -3.05 62.68 19.35
CA ASP A 7 -2.85 61.63 18.37
C ASP A 7 -3.08 62.27 16.99
N VAL A 8 -1.99 62.61 16.29
CA VAL A 8 -2.06 63.18 14.94
C VAL A 8 -2.52 62.06 14.02
N THR A 9 -3.83 61.93 13.84
CA THR A 9 -4.39 61.01 12.85
C THR A 9 -3.76 61.33 11.49
N PRO A 10 -3.06 60.37 10.85
CA PRO A 10 -2.44 60.60 9.54
C PRO A 10 -3.48 61.18 8.56
N GLN A 11 -3.10 62.16 7.71
CA GLN A 11 -4.03 62.80 6.76
C GLN A 11 -4.86 61.79 5.94
N LYS A 12 -4.23 60.66 5.60
CA LYS A 12 -4.84 59.51 4.93
C LYS A 12 -6.07 58.97 5.65
N PHE A 13 -6.07 58.93 6.98
CA PHE A 13 -7.18 58.41 7.81
C PHE A 13 -8.06 59.54 8.38
N SER A 14 -8.00 60.73 7.78
CA SER A 14 -8.89 61.83 8.18
C SER A 14 -10.30 61.64 7.63
N GLN A 15 -11.30 62.13 8.37
CA GLN A 15 -12.69 62.18 7.94
C GLN A 15 -12.89 62.84 6.57
N LYS A 16 -12.16 63.94 6.31
CA LYS A 16 -12.21 64.64 5.02
C LYS A 16 -11.76 63.74 3.87
N ASN A 17 -10.70 62.96 4.06
CA ASN A 17 -10.20 62.05 3.04
C ASN A 17 -11.20 60.91 2.78
N VAL A 18 -11.77 60.32 3.84
CA VAL A 18 -12.81 59.29 3.70
C VAL A 18 -14.03 59.82 2.95
N ALA A 19 -14.49 61.03 3.27
CA ALA A 19 -15.62 61.66 2.57
C ALA A 19 -15.33 61.87 1.07
N LEU A 20 -14.09 62.25 0.71
CA LEU A 20 -13.65 62.38 -0.68
C LEU A 20 -13.64 61.03 -1.40
N LEU A 21 -13.04 60.00 -0.80
CA LEU A 21 -13.01 58.65 -1.37
C LEU A 21 -14.42 58.08 -1.59
N CYS A 22 -15.33 58.33 -0.64
CA CYS A 22 -16.73 57.95 -0.74
C CYS A 22 -17.44 58.68 -1.89
N ALA A 23 -17.20 59.98 -2.06
CA ALA A 23 -17.75 60.75 -3.18
C ALA A 23 -17.19 60.29 -4.54
N GLU A 24 -15.89 59.99 -4.60
CA GLU A 24 -15.24 59.48 -5.82
C GLU A 24 -15.81 58.12 -6.23
N LEU A 25 -16.00 57.21 -5.27
CA LEU A 25 -16.59 55.89 -5.51
C LEU A 25 -18.00 56.00 -6.10
N ARG A 26 -18.85 56.91 -5.58
CA ARG A 26 -20.18 57.15 -6.15
C ARG A 26 -20.13 57.74 -7.54
N ALA A 27 -19.25 58.70 -7.79
CA ALA A 27 -19.10 59.28 -9.12
C ALA A 27 -18.68 58.22 -10.17
N MET A 28 -17.84 57.25 -9.78
CA MET A 28 -17.49 56.13 -10.66
C MET A 28 -18.67 55.20 -10.93
N GLU A 29 -19.51 54.94 -9.92
CA GLU A 29 -20.74 54.14 -10.06
C GLU A 29 -21.77 54.83 -10.96
N GLU A 30 -22.06 56.11 -10.73
CA GLU A 30 -22.99 56.90 -11.55
C GLU A 30 -22.54 56.99 -13.02
N SER A 31 -21.24 57.15 -13.24
CA SER A 31 -20.68 57.24 -14.59
C SER A 31 -20.41 55.89 -15.26
N GLN A 32 -20.51 54.78 -14.51
CA GLN A 32 -20.14 53.42 -14.92
C GLN A 32 -18.75 53.33 -15.57
N ARG A 33 -17.80 54.15 -15.10
CA ARG A 33 -16.43 54.21 -15.61
C ARG A 33 -15.43 53.79 -14.54
N PHE A 34 -15.06 52.52 -14.58
CA PHE A 34 -14.09 51.93 -13.66
C PHE A 34 -12.72 51.80 -14.34
N SER A 35 -11.77 52.67 -14.00
CA SER A 35 -10.37 52.45 -14.40
C SER A 35 -9.72 51.50 -13.39
N HIS A 36 -9.17 50.39 -13.89
CA HIS A 36 -8.72 49.25 -13.05
C HIS A 36 -7.78 49.66 -11.90
N ASN A 37 -6.82 50.56 -12.17
CA ASN A 37 -5.86 51.00 -11.17
C ASN A 37 -6.45 52.00 -10.17
N ASN A 38 -7.29 52.94 -10.62
CA ASN A 38 -7.84 53.96 -9.72
C ASN A 38 -8.91 53.36 -8.79
N PHE A 39 -9.83 52.56 -9.34
CA PHE A 39 -10.93 51.99 -8.55
C PHE A 39 -10.42 51.05 -7.45
N GLY A 40 -9.47 50.18 -7.78
CA GLY A 40 -8.83 49.30 -6.80
C GLY A 40 -8.08 50.07 -5.71
N GLU A 41 -7.37 51.15 -6.04
CA GLU A 41 -6.68 51.99 -5.06
C GLU A 41 -7.62 52.75 -4.13
N VAL A 42 -8.75 53.25 -4.66
CA VAL A 42 -9.80 53.90 -3.87
C VAL A 42 -10.38 52.92 -2.86
N LEU A 43 -10.79 51.71 -3.30
CA LEU A 43 -11.32 50.67 -2.42
C LEU A 43 -10.29 50.26 -1.36
N ARG A 44 -9.02 50.04 -1.74
CA ARG A 44 -7.97 49.65 -0.79
C ARG A 44 -7.74 50.73 0.27
N THR A 45 -7.61 51.99 -0.15
CA THR A 45 -7.40 53.12 0.77
C THR A 45 -8.59 53.33 1.69
N LEU A 46 -9.80 53.14 1.17
CA LEU A 46 -11.02 53.18 1.95
C LEU A 46 -11.05 52.05 2.98
N ALA A 47 -10.70 50.81 2.59
CA ALA A 47 -10.68 49.67 3.51
C ALA A 47 -9.68 49.85 4.65
N GLU A 48 -8.45 50.28 4.32
CA GLU A 48 -7.43 50.62 5.32
C GLU A 48 -7.93 51.68 6.30
N SER A 49 -8.66 52.69 5.79
CA SER A 49 -9.25 53.74 6.63
C SER A 49 -10.37 53.21 7.53
N MET A 50 -11.24 52.31 7.03
CA MET A 50 -12.30 51.70 7.82
C MET A 50 -11.75 50.79 8.92
N ILE A 51 -10.75 49.96 8.60
CA ILE A 51 -10.11 49.06 9.56
C ILE A 51 -9.34 49.86 10.62
N TRP A 52 -8.65 50.92 10.22
CA TRP A 52 -7.98 51.81 11.16
C TRP A 52 -8.99 52.54 12.06
N SER A 53 -10.13 52.96 11.50
CA SER A 53 -11.22 53.60 12.24
C SER A 53 -11.77 52.70 13.35
N ASP A 54 -12.05 51.42 13.03
CA ASP A 54 -12.53 50.41 13.98
C ASP A 54 -11.54 50.21 15.14
N LYS A 55 -10.24 50.08 14.81
CA LYS A 55 -9.20 49.80 15.81
C LYS A 55 -8.86 50.99 16.71
N ASN A 56 -9.01 52.21 16.22
CA ASN A 56 -8.61 53.43 16.93
C ASN A 56 -9.81 54.25 17.45
N GLY A 57 -11.04 53.77 17.24
CA GLY A 57 -12.26 54.43 17.73
C GLY A 57 -12.52 55.80 17.09
N THR A 58 -12.12 55.99 15.83
CA THR A 58 -12.43 57.24 15.11
C THR A 58 -13.77 57.16 14.40
N SER A 59 -14.39 58.31 14.13
CA SER A 59 -15.69 58.42 13.45
C SER A 59 -15.59 58.43 11.92
N CYS A 60 -14.51 57.90 11.34
CA CYS A 60 -14.39 57.76 9.90
C CYS A 60 -15.41 56.76 9.35
N PHE A 61 -15.71 55.69 10.10
CA PHE A 61 -16.75 54.74 9.72
C PHE A 61 -18.15 55.38 9.71
N ASP A 62 -18.42 56.37 10.57
CA ASP A 62 -19.72 57.06 10.60
C ASP A 62 -20.01 57.77 9.26
N ILE A 63 -18.98 58.28 8.58
CA ILE A 63 -19.14 58.85 7.24
C ILE A 63 -19.55 57.76 6.23
N PHE A 64 -18.96 56.57 6.32
CA PHE A 64 -19.32 55.43 5.47
C PHE A 64 -20.78 54.99 5.71
N LEU A 65 -21.26 55.09 6.96
CA LEU A 65 -22.65 54.87 7.36
C LEU A 65 -23.58 55.93 6.76
N GLU A 66 -23.30 57.21 7.03
CA GLU A 66 -24.10 58.36 6.59
C GLU A 66 -24.22 58.42 5.07
N GLN A 67 -23.16 58.01 4.38
CA GLN A 67 -23.09 58.00 2.93
C GLN A 67 -23.70 56.75 2.27
N ASP A 68 -24.21 55.79 3.05
CA ASP A 68 -24.82 54.54 2.56
C ASP A 68 -23.99 53.80 1.50
N ILE A 69 -22.65 53.79 1.67
CA ILE A 69 -21.72 53.28 0.65
C ILE A 69 -21.96 51.81 0.30
N MET A 70 -22.48 51.02 1.26
CA MET A 70 -22.92 49.66 0.98
C MET A 70 -23.96 49.56 -0.14
N SER A 71 -24.82 50.56 -0.31
CA SER A 71 -25.77 50.61 -1.43
C SER A 71 -25.08 50.87 -2.77
N THR A 72 -24.06 51.72 -2.79
CA THR A 72 -23.23 51.95 -3.99
C THR A 72 -22.49 50.67 -4.38
N LEU A 73 -21.87 49.99 -3.41
CA LEU A 73 -21.19 48.72 -3.64
C LEU A 73 -22.15 47.64 -4.16
N GLU A 74 -23.38 47.60 -3.62
CA GLU A 74 -24.43 46.69 -4.07
C GLU A 74 -24.80 46.94 -5.54
N SER A 75 -25.02 48.22 -5.89
CA SER A 75 -25.33 48.62 -7.26
C SER A 75 -24.25 48.19 -8.24
N ILE A 76 -22.96 48.39 -7.90
CA ILE A 76 -21.84 47.97 -8.74
C ILE A 76 -21.81 46.45 -8.93
N VAL A 77 -22.01 45.67 -7.86
CA VAL A 77 -21.95 44.20 -7.92
C VAL A 77 -23.13 43.61 -8.68
N THR A 78 -24.34 44.09 -8.42
CA THR A 78 -25.59 43.57 -9.01
C THR A 78 -25.83 44.05 -10.44
N ASN A 79 -25.13 45.09 -10.88
CA ASN A 79 -25.24 45.56 -12.26
C ASN A 79 -24.63 44.52 -13.23
N VAL A 80 -25.47 44.06 -14.16
CA VAL A 80 -25.09 43.10 -15.21
C VAL A 80 -24.00 43.66 -16.13
N ALA A 81 -23.98 44.97 -16.38
CA ALA A 81 -23.01 45.62 -17.25
C ALA A 81 -21.62 45.80 -16.61
N SER A 82 -21.49 45.63 -15.30
CA SER A 82 -20.23 45.82 -14.61
C SER A 82 -19.26 44.66 -14.89
N PRO A 83 -17.98 44.94 -15.22
CA PRO A 83 -16.99 43.90 -15.50
C PRO A 83 -16.75 42.97 -14.29
N SER A 84 -16.46 41.69 -14.55
CA SER A 84 -16.14 40.70 -13.50
C SER A 84 -15.02 41.16 -12.56
N THR A 85 -13.99 41.81 -13.09
CA THR A 85 -12.87 42.34 -12.30
C THR A 85 -13.30 43.43 -11.31
N VAL A 86 -14.24 44.29 -11.71
CA VAL A 86 -14.81 45.34 -10.84
C VAL A 86 -15.67 44.70 -9.75
N LYS A 87 -16.51 43.72 -10.11
CA LYS A 87 -17.31 42.94 -9.15
C LYS A 87 -16.39 42.24 -8.14
N ALA A 88 -15.35 41.57 -8.61
CA ALA A 88 -14.36 40.90 -7.78
C ALA A 88 -13.68 41.87 -6.80
N GLN A 89 -13.27 43.06 -7.25
CA GLN A 89 -12.66 44.07 -6.38
C GLN A 89 -13.61 44.55 -5.27
N VAL A 90 -14.90 44.71 -5.56
CA VAL A 90 -15.91 45.06 -4.53
C VAL A 90 -16.11 43.91 -3.55
N LEU A 91 -16.26 42.67 -4.03
CA LEU A 91 -16.42 41.50 -3.18
C LEU A 91 -15.19 41.28 -2.28
N GLN A 92 -13.98 41.48 -2.80
CA GLN A 92 -12.73 41.46 -2.02
C GLN A 92 -12.71 42.58 -0.97
N PHE A 93 -13.14 43.79 -1.32
CA PHE A 93 -13.23 44.91 -0.39
C PHE A 93 -14.15 44.57 0.79
N ILE A 94 -15.37 44.07 0.51
CA ILE A 94 -16.32 43.69 1.56
C ILE A 94 -15.78 42.53 2.39
N THR A 95 -15.17 41.53 1.75
CA THR A 95 -14.51 40.40 2.43
C THR A 95 -13.44 40.88 3.41
N LEU A 96 -12.60 41.83 2.97
CA LEU A 96 -11.54 42.41 3.81
C LEU A 96 -12.11 43.15 5.02
N LEU A 97 -13.19 43.93 4.84
CA LEU A 97 -13.90 44.58 5.94
C LEU A 97 -14.45 43.55 6.92
N LEU A 98 -15.17 42.55 6.42
CA LEU A 98 -15.75 41.49 7.23
C LEU A 98 -14.71 40.65 7.96
N HIS A 99 -13.47 40.54 7.47
CA HIS A 99 -12.42 39.82 8.20
C HIS A 99 -11.82 40.66 9.34
N ASN A 100 -11.72 41.97 9.18
CA ASN A 100 -10.92 42.83 10.06
C ASN A 100 -11.71 43.70 11.03
N ILE A 101 -12.97 44.01 10.73
CA ILE A 101 -13.82 44.81 11.62
C ILE A 101 -14.25 43.96 12.82
N THR A 102 -14.12 44.52 14.01
CA THR A 102 -14.44 43.85 15.27
C THR A 102 -15.65 44.46 15.96
N TRP A 103 -15.96 45.73 15.72
CA TRP A 103 -17.09 46.39 16.38
C TRP A 103 -18.43 45.90 15.84
N GLN A 104 -19.22 45.28 16.72
CA GLN A 104 -20.48 44.61 16.37
C GLN A 104 -21.49 45.50 15.62
N PRO A 105 -21.73 46.77 16.01
CA PRO A 105 -22.65 47.63 15.28
C PRO A 105 -22.24 47.87 13.82
N TYR A 106 -20.93 47.95 13.51
CA TYR A 106 -20.44 48.10 12.14
C TYR A 106 -20.69 46.83 11.32
N ILE A 107 -20.50 45.65 11.91
CA ILE A 107 -20.82 44.37 11.27
C ILE A 107 -22.33 44.30 10.98
N TYR A 108 -23.17 44.63 11.96
CA TYR A 108 -24.62 44.65 11.77
C TYR A 108 -25.04 45.62 10.68
N TYR A 109 -24.41 46.80 10.57
CA TYR A 109 -24.68 47.70 9.46
C TYR A 109 -24.37 47.05 8.10
N ILE A 110 -23.18 46.47 7.94
CA ILE A 110 -22.75 45.82 6.69
C ILE A 110 -23.72 44.69 6.31
N CYS A 111 -24.16 43.88 7.28
CA CYS A 111 -25.08 42.76 7.06
C CYS A 111 -26.55 43.17 6.92
N SER A 112 -26.94 44.34 7.44
CA SER A 112 -28.34 44.79 7.44
C SER A 112 -28.90 45.13 6.05
N LYS A 113 -30.22 45.37 6.00
CA LYS A 113 -30.96 45.82 4.80
C LYS A 113 -30.87 44.87 3.58
N ASN A 114 -30.56 43.59 3.83
CA ASN A 114 -30.58 42.51 2.84
C ASN A 114 -29.64 42.73 1.64
N ARG A 115 -28.60 43.55 1.79
CA ARG A 115 -27.70 43.91 0.68
C ARG A 115 -26.77 42.77 0.30
N LEU A 116 -26.18 42.12 1.30
CA LEU A 116 -25.29 40.99 1.10
C LEU A 116 -26.02 39.84 0.38
N ASN A 117 -27.28 39.59 0.73
CA ASN A 117 -28.11 38.59 0.04
C ASN A 117 -28.30 38.92 -1.45
N ARG A 118 -28.48 40.20 -1.82
CA ARG A 118 -28.53 40.61 -3.23
C ARG A 118 -27.17 40.48 -3.93
N MET A 119 -26.06 40.76 -3.23
CA MET A 119 -24.70 40.56 -3.75
C MET A 119 -24.30 39.08 -3.86
N ILE A 120 -24.82 38.20 -3.00
CA ILE A 120 -24.67 36.75 -3.13
C ILE A 120 -25.41 36.30 -4.39
N SER A 121 -26.61 36.82 -4.61
CA SER A 121 -27.52 36.41 -5.68
C SER A 121 -27.15 36.95 -7.08
N ILE A 122 -25.88 37.28 -7.31
CA ILE A 122 -25.43 37.73 -8.63
C ILE A 122 -25.33 36.57 -9.61
N ASP A 123 -25.65 36.87 -10.86
CA ASP A 123 -25.38 35.98 -11.98
C ASP A 123 -23.95 36.18 -12.48
N PHE A 124 -23.20 35.09 -12.52
CA PHE A 124 -21.88 35.04 -13.14
C PHE A 124 -21.63 33.67 -13.78
N SER A 125 -20.69 33.62 -14.71
CA SER A 125 -20.25 32.37 -15.34
C SER A 125 -19.35 31.61 -14.37
N GLU A 126 -19.68 30.36 -14.06
CA GLU A 126 -18.84 29.49 -13.23
C GLU A 126 -17.46 29.21 -13.88
N ASN A 127 -17.31 29.45 -15.18
CA ASN A 127 -16.02 29.35 -15.90
C ASN A 127 -15.12 30.61 -15.75
N ASP A 128 -15.58 31.64 -15.04
CA ASP A 128 -14.76 32.81 -14.72
C ASP A 128 -13.95 32.52 -13.45
N ASP A 129 -12.84 31.77 -13.59
CA ASP A 129 -12.03 31.28 -12.46
C ASP A 129 -11.56 32.41 -11.52
N GLU A 130 -11.28 33.59 -12.08
CA GLU A 130 -10.86 34.76 -11.32
C GLU A 130 -12.01 35.26 -10.42
N LEU A 131 -13.21 35.47 -10.98
CA LEU A 131 -14.37 35.89 -10.21
C LEU A 131 -14.84 34.79 -9.25
N LEU A 132 -14.84 33.53 -9.68
CA LEU A 132 -15.27 32.38 -8.88
C LEU A 132 -14.44 32.23 -7.60
N SER A 133 -13.11 32.30 -7.70
CA SER A 133 -12.22 32.18 -6.54
C SER A 133 -12.48 33.26 -5.48
N VAL A 134 -12.71 34.50 -5.94
CA VAL A 134 -13.06 35.64 -5.11
C VAL A 134 -14.46 35.50 -4.52
N TYR A 135 -15.42 35.07 -5.33
CA TYR A 135 -16.81 34.88 -4.92
C TYR A 135 -16.93 33.81 -3.83
N VAL A 136 -16.27 32.67 -4.00
CA VAL A 136 -16.28 31.60 -2.99
C VAL A 136 -15.57 32.04 -1.70
N SER A 137 -14.47 32.81 -1.80
CA SER A 137 -13.82 33.42 -0.63
C SER A 137 -14.75 34.40 0.11
N PHE A 138 -15.53 35.18 -0.64
CA PHE A 138 -16.57 36.04 -0.10
C PHE A 138 -17.65 35.22 0.62
N LEU A 139 -18.22 34.18 0.00
CA LEU A 139 -19.19 33.29 0.65
C LEU A 139 -18.63 32.67 1.93
N LYS A 140 -17.39 32.17 1.90
CA LYS A 140 -16.71 31.62 3.08
C LYS A 140 -16.61 32.65 4.20
N SER A 141 -16.28 33.89 3.87
CA SER A 141 -16.17 34.97 4.86
C SER A 141 -17.52 35.37 5.45
N LEU A 142 -18.60 35.30 4.65
CA LEU A 142 -19.96 35.49 5.14
C LEU A 142 -20.39 34.34 6.06
N ALA A 143 -20.09 33.10 5.69
CA ALA A 143 -20.40 31.93 6.50
C ALA A 143 -19.73 31.98 7.88
N LEU A 144 -18.48 32.47 7.96
CA LEU A 144 -17.78 32.71 9.22
C LEU A 144 -18.41 33.81 10.08
N ARG A 145 -19.17 34.73 9.47
CA ARG A 145 -19.92 35.78 10.17
C ARG A 145 -21.39 35.41 10.39
N CYS A 146 -21.82 34.25 9.91
CA CYS A 146 -23.16 33.72 10.10
C CYS A 146 -23.16 32.84 11.36
N ASP A 147 -23.78 33.33 12.42
CA ASP A 147 -23.94 32.66 13.70
C ASP A 147 -25.39 32.75 14.20
N GLU A 148 -25.68 32.22 15.39
CA GLU A 148 -27.01 32.24 15.98
C GLU A 148 -27.63 33.66 16.07
N ASN A 149 -26.81 34.71 16.21
CA ASN A 149 -27.27 36.09 16.36
C ASN A 149 -27.39 36.82 15.00
N THR A 150 -26.62 36.41 14.00
CA THR A 150 -26.55 37.08 12.69
C THR A 150 -27.26 36.33 11.57
N VAL A 151 -27.65 35.07 11.76
CA VAL A 151 -28.30 34.23 10.74
C VAL A 151 -29.55 34.88 10.15
N GLN A 152 -30.28 35.66 10.95
CA GLN A 152 -31.47 36.43 10.52
C GLN A 152 -31.18 37.50 9.46
N PHE A 153 -29.92 37.93 9.28
CA PHE A 153 -29.54 38.84 8.18
C PHE A 153 -29.41 38.12 6.84
N PHE A 154 -29.15 36.81 6.88
CA PHE A 154 -28.92 35.99 5.69
C PHE A 154 -30.13 35.12 5.34
N PHE A 155 -30.87 34.65 6.36
CA PHE A 155 -32.05 33.79 6.20
C PHE A 155 -33.35 34.60 6.30
N ILE A 156 -34.09 34.65 5.19
CA ILE A 156 -35.41 35.29 5.14
C ILE A 156 -36.47 34.24 5.48
N GLN A 157 -36.73 34.06 6.77
CA GLN A 157 -37.61 32.99 7.28
C GLN A 157 -39.03 33.00 6.67
N GLN A 158 -39.60 34.17 6.39
CA GLN A 158 -40.95 34.29 5.84
C GLN A 158 -41.05 33.78 4.40
N LEU A 159 -39.96 33.85 3.65
CA LEU A 159 -39.89 33.38 2.26
C LEU A 159 -39.22 32.01 2.14
N GLY A 160 -38.56 31.53 3.20
CA GLY A 160 -37.76 30.32 3.15
C GLY A 160 -36.56 30.45 2.21
N VAL A 161 -35.97 31.64 2.11
CA VAL A 161 -34.87 31.95 1.18
C VAL A 161 -33.58 32.14 1.98
N PHE A 162 -32.53 31.40 1.62
CA PHE A 162 -31.22 31.50 2.25
C PHE A 162 -30.12 31.53 1.17
N PRO A 163 -29.85 32.70 0.56
CA PRO A 163 -28.98 32.78 -0.62
C PRO A 163 -27.56 32.27 -0.35
N LEU A 164 -27.03 32.50 0.84
CA LEU A 164 -25.70 32.00 1.23
C LEU A 164 -25.62 30.47 1.19
N LEU A 165 -26.67 29.78 1.66
CA LEU A 165 -26.74 28.32 1.58
C LEU A 165 -27.00 27.88 0.14
N GLU A 166 -27.98 28.45 -0.54
CA GLU A 166 -28.38 28.07 -1.90
C GLU A 166 -27.22 28.15 -2.90
N TYR A 167 -26.47 29.26 -2.89
CA TYR A 167 -25.28 29.42 -3.75
C TYR A 167 -24.10 28.58 -3.27
N GLY A 168 -23.98 28.32 -1.96
CA GLY A 168 -23.05 27.32 -1.44
C GLY A 168 -23.33 25.94 -2.03
N ILE A 169 -24.60 25.49 -1.98
CA ILE A 169 -25.08 24.21 -2.53
C ILE A 169 -24.84 24.14 -4.04
N LYS A 170 -25.10 25.22 -4.77
CA LYS A 170 -24.86 25.28 -6.22
C LYS A 170 -23.40 24.98 -6.61
N LEU A 171 -22.45 25.32 -5.73
CA LEU A 171 -21.01 25.21 -5.99
C LEU A 171 -20.33 23.97 -5.34
N ILE A 172 -21.08 23.08 -4.68
CA ILE A 172 -20.48 21.91 -3.98
C ILE A 172 -19.86 20.86 -4.91
N ASN A 173 -20.16 20.92 -6.21
CA ASN A 173 -19.66 20.02 -7.25
C ASN A 173 -18.96 20.77 -8.40
N THR A 174 -18.52 22.01 -8.15
CA THR A 174 -17.72 22.79 -9.11
C THR A 174 -16.40 22.06 -9.44
N PRO A 175 -15.91 22.11 -10.69
CA PRO A 175 -14.70 21.37 -11.10
C PRO A 175 -13.42 21.84 -10.40
N ASP A 176 -13.32 23.13 -10.05
CA ASP A 176 -12.18 23.64 -9.30
C ASP A 176 -12.17 23.08 -7.87
N ARG A 177 -11.14 22.29 -7.54
CA ARG A 177 -11.04 21.58 -6.24
C ARG A 177 -11.04 22.54 -5.05
N MET A 178 -10.40 23.71 -5.18
CA MET A 178 -10.31 24.69 -4.10
C MET A 178 -11.65 25.39 -3.86
N ALA A 179 -12.32 25.83 -4.92
CA ALA A 179 -13.66 26.41 -4.87
C ALA A 179 -14.68 25.41 -4.32
N ARG A 180 -14.65 24.16 -4.81
CA ARG A 180 -15.48 23.06 -4.31
C ARG A 180 -15.30 22.83 -2.82
N ALA A 181 -14.07 22.73 -2.33
CA ALA A 181 -13.77 22.55 -0.91
C ALA A 181 -14.29 23.73 -0.06
N ALA A 182 -14.11 24.98 -0.54
CA ALA A 182 -14.58 26.15 0.18
C ALA A 182 -16.12 26.30 0.16
N ALA A 183 -16.80 25.96 -0.94
CA ALA A 183 -18.27 25.91 -1.02
C ALA A 183 -18.85 24.85 -0.08
N ARG A 184 -18.25 23.65 -0.06
CA ARG A 184 -18.58 22.59 0.92
C ARG A 184 -18.43 23.07 2.36
N GLN A 185 -17.36 23.80 2.68
CA GLN A 185 -17.19 24.40 4.01
C GLN A 185 -18.26 25.47 4.33
N VAL A 186 -18.73 26.24 3.35
CA VAL A 186 -19.85 27.18 3.54
C VAL A 186 -21.11 26.42 3.95
N VAL A 187 -21.46 25.35 3.21
CA VAL A 187 -22.61 24.50 3.51
C VAL A 187 -22.52 23.91 4.90
N ILE A 188 -21.37 23.33 5.28
CA ILE A 188 -21.15 22.77 6.63
C ILE A 188 -21.28 23.84 7.72
N SER A 189 -20.64 25.00 7.55
CA SER A 189 -20.69 26.08 8.54
C SER A 189 -22.13 26.54 8.80
N VAL A 190 -22.92 26.69 7.74
CA VAL A 190 -24.33 27.09 7.84
C VAL A 190 -25.19 25.98 8.43
N ALA A 191 -24.95 24.73 8.05
CA ALA A 191 -25.68 23.56 8.56
C ALA A 191 -25.41 23.27 10.05
N GLN A 192 -24.34 23.83 10.63
CA GLN A 192 -24.01 23.68 12.06
C GLN A 192 -24.75 24.67 12.97
N ILE A 193 -25.41 25.69 12.42
CA ILE A 193 -26.08 26.74 13.20
C ILE A 193 -27.38 26.18 13.82
N PRO A 194 -27.56 26.25 15.15
CA PRO A 194 -28.77 25.75 15.78
C PRO A 194 -29.94 26.75 15.65
N GLY A 195 -31.18 26.22 15.61
CA GLY A 195 -32.40 27.03 15.68
C GLY A 195 -33.63 26.31 15.13
N PRO A 196 -34.80 26.36 15.81
CA PRO A 196 -35.98 25.59 15.39
C PRO A 196 -36.56 26.05 14.05
N GLY A 197 -36.58 27.35 13.77
CA GLY A 197 -37.05 27.89 12.49
C GLY A 197 -36.11 27.57 11.31
N LEU A 198 -34.81 27.52 11.58
CA LEU A 198 -33.79 27.14 10.59
C LEU A 198 -33.79 25.64 10.34
N SER A 199 -34.00 24.82 11.38
CA SER A 199 -33.96 23.35 11.29
C SER A 199 -34.96 22.78 10.27
N ALA A 200 -36.18 23.33 10.19
CA ALA A 200 -37.18 22.85 9.23
C ALA A 200 -36.81 23.18 7.77
N PHE A 201 -36.20 24.36 7.55
CA PHE A 201 -35.64 24.71 6.25
C PHE A 201 -34.43 23.84 5.90
N MET A 202 -33.53 23.65 6.87
CA MET A 202 -32.31 22.86 6.72
C MET A 202 -32.61 21.39 6.38
N GLU A 203 -33.67 20.81 6.94
CA GLU A 203 -34.08 19.45 6.61
C GLU A 203 -34.33 19.27 5.10
N ASN A 204 -35.04 20.21 4.46
CA ASN A 204 -35.27 20.15 3.02
C ASN A 204 -34.00 20.44 2.21
N ALA A 205 -33.28 21.52 2.56
CA ALA A 205 -32.08 21.92 1.82
C ALA A 205 -30.98 20.85 1.85
N MET A 206 -30.81 20.17 3.00
CA MET A 206 -29.80 19.12 3.14
C MET A 206 -30.15 17.84 2.38
N GLN A 207 -31.43 17.54 2.12
CA GLN A 207 -31.80 16.43 1.25
C GLN A 207 -31.28 16.62 -0.18
N ASP A 208 -31.32 17.86 -0.69
CA ASP A 208 -30.76 18.17 -2.01
C ASP A 208 -29.23 18.07 -2.00
N VAL A 209 -28.57 18.46 -0.90
CA VAL A 209 -27.13 18.22 -0.70
C VAL A 209 -26.81 16.73 -0.73
N PHE A 210 -27.56 15.90 0.01
CA PHE A 210 -27.34 14.45 0.07
C PHE A 210 -27.51 13.79 -1.30
N ARG A 211 -28.54 14.17 -2.06
CA ARG A 211 -28.74 13.68 -3.44
C ARG A 211 -27.61 14.11 -4.36
N SER A 212 -27.20 15.38 -4.30
CA SER A 212 -26.14 15.92 -5.15
C SER A 212 -24.78 15.28 -4.85
N ILE A 213 -24.42 15.09 -3.58
CA ILE A 213 -23.13 14.48 -3.21
C ILE A 213 -23.08 12.98 -3.50
N THR A 214 -24.18 12.25 -3.28
CA THR A 214 -24.22 10.80 -3.60
C THR A 214 -24.20 10.55 -5.10
N ALA A 215 -24.87 11.40 -5.89
CA ALA A 215 -24.80 11.36 -7.34
C ALA A 215 -23.39 11.66 -7.85
N GLU A 216 -22.73 12.68 -7.30
CA GLU A 216 -21.35 13.04 -7.68
C GLU A 216 -20.36 11.94 -7.30
N LEU A 217 -20.42 11.42 -6.06
CA LEU A 217 -19.58 10.32 -5.62
C LEU A 217 -19.73 9.11 -6.55
N TRP A 218 -20.96 8.74 -6.89
CA TRP A 218 -21.21 7.64 -7.84
C TRP A 218 -20.64 7.94 -9.23
N HIS A 219 -20.79 9.17 -9.72
CA HIS A 219 -20.19 9.61 -10.97
C HIS A 219 -18.66 9.46 -10.96
N GLN A 220 -17.97 9.93 -9.92
CA GLN A 220 -16.52 9.82 -9.78
C GLN A 220 -16.04 8.35 -9.73
N ILE A 221 -16.78 7.47 -9.03
CA ILE A 221 -16.51 6.03 -9.03
C ILE A 221 -16.62 5.44 -10.45
N ASN A 222 -17.63 5.86 -11.24
CA ASN A 222 -17.78 5.43 -12.62
C ASN A 222 -16.65 5.95 -13.51
N VAL A 223 -16.16 7.17 -13.30
CA VAL A 223 -15.00 7.71 -14.01
C VAL A 223 -13.77 6.83 -13.78
N VAL A 224 -13.47 6.50 -12.52
CA VAL A 224 -12.37 5.58 -12.16
C VAL A 224 -12.55 4.20 -12.81
N SER A 225 -13.76 3.63 -12.75
CA SER A 225 -14.10 2.36 -13.40
C SER A 225 -13.90 2.41 -14.92
N SER A 226 -14.31 3.50 -15.56
CA SER A 226 -14.14 3.69 -17.01
C SER A 226 -12.67 3.67 -17.41
N VAL A 227 -11.79 4.26 -16.60
CA VAL A 227 -10.34 4.23 -16.82
C VAL A 227 -9.81 2.80 -16.77
N VAL A 228 -10.18 2.02 -15.75
CA VAL A 228 -9.78 0.61 -15.62
C VAL A 228 -10.27 -0.22 -16.81
N ASN A 229 -11.53 -0.03 -17.20
CA ASN A 229 -12.13 -0.72 -18.34
C ASN A 229 -11.45 -0.36 -19.67
N ARG A 230 -10.93 0.87 -19.82
CA ARG A 230 -10.17 1.27 -21.02
C ARG A 230 -8.87 0.47 -21.20
N PHE A 231 -8.20 0.10 -20.11
CA PHE A 231 -7.03 -0.80 -20.20
C PHE A 231 -7.44 -2.22 -20.63
N LEU A 232 -8.57 -2.73 -20.13
CA LEU A 232 -9.10 -4.04 -20.51
C LEU A 232 -9.56 -4.07 -21.97
N THR A 233 -10.30 -3.06 -22.44
CA THR A 233 -10.79 -3.00 -23.82
C THR A 233 -9.68 -2.74 -24.83
N ALA A 234 -8.64 -1.98 -24.46
CA ALA A 234 -7.48 -1.77 -25.31
C ALA A 234 -6.72 -3.08 -25.62
N VAL A 235 -6.76 -4.03 -24.69
CA VAL A 235 -6.23 -5.39 -24.87
C VAL A 235 -7.13 -6.25 -25.76
N ALA A 236 -8.45 -6.11 -25.63
CA ALA A 236 -9.45 -6.93 -26.33
C ALA A 236 -9.67 -6.59 -27.82
N GLY A 237 -8.93 -5.64 -28.40
CA GLY A 237 -8.86 -5.43 -29.86
C GLY A 237 -9.99 -4.60 -30.49
N SER A 238 -10.80 -3.86 -29.72
CA SER A 238 -11.89 -3.05 -30.28
C SER A 238 -11.40 -1.71 -30.88
N GLY A 239 -10.96 -1.71 -32.14
CA GLY A 239 -10.81 -0.50 -32.97
C GLY A 239 -9.84 0.59 -32.47
N ILE A 240 -10.03 1.83 -32.98
CA ILE A 240 -9.29 3.04 -32.58
C ILE A 240 -9.63 3.34 -31.12
N THR A 241 -8.74 2.97 -30.20
CA THR A 241 -8.95 3.29 -28.78
C THR A 241 -8.40 4.67 -28.48
N PRO A 242 -9.10 5.48 -27.69
CA PRO A 242 -8.56 6.75 -27.18
C PRO A 242 -7.25 6.50 -26.41
N PRO A 243 -6.30 7.46 -26.42
CA PRO A 243 -4.97 7.32 -25.82
C PRO A 243 -5.08 6.89 -24.35
N LEU A 244 -4.30 5.88 -23.95
CA LEU A 244 -4.36 5.35 -22.59
C LEU A 244 -4.14 6.47 -21.55
N PRO A 245 -4.96 6.51 -20.50
CA PRO A 245 -4.81 7.50 -19.45
C PRO A 245 -3.50 7.28 -18.67
N THR A 246 -2.94 8.36 -18.15
CA THR A 246 -1.73 8.30 -17.32
C THR A 246 -2.05 7.82 -15.90
N VAL A 247 -1.05 7.29 -15.19
CA VAL A 247 -1.22 6.97 -13.76
C VAL A 247 -1.54 8.20 -12.92
N GLY A 248 -1.00 9.37 -13.29
CA GLY A 248 -1.34 10.65 -12.66
C GLY A 248 -2.84 10.92 -12.71
N SER A 249 -3.45 10.83 -13.90
CA SER A 249 -4.89 11.04 -14.05
C SER A 249 -5.74 10.03 -13.26
N LEU A 250 -5.33 8.76 -13.19
CA LEU A 250 -6.03 7.76 -12.38
C LEU A 250 -5.94 8.06 -10.89
N ARG A 251 -4.77 8.51 -10.43
CA ARG A 251 -4.57 8.97 -9.06
C ARG A 251 -5.43 10.19 -8.74
N ASP A 252 -5.43 11.18 -9.63
CA ASP A 252 -6.23 12.39 -9.48
C ASP A 252 -7.72 12.05 -9.37
N ASN A 253 -8.25 11.17 -10.22
CA ASN A 253 -9.66 10.74 -10.15
C ASN A 253 -9.99 9.98 -8.85
N MET A 254 -9.05 9.18 -8.33
CA MET A 254 -9.25 8.50 -7.05
C MET A 254 -9.18 9.49 -5.87
N GLU A 255 -8.35 10.53 -5.97
CA GLU A 255 -8.31 11.62 -4.98
C GLU A 255 -9.64 12.39 -4.96
N ASP A 256 -10.30 12.59 -6.10
CA ASP A 256 -11.65 13.20 -6.13
C ASP A 256 -12.69 12.33 -5.40
N VAL A 257 -12.66 11.00 -5.55
CA VAL A 257 -13.50 10.09 -4.76
C VAL A 257 -13.20 10.23 -3.27
N VAL A 258 -11.94 10.33 -2.89
CA VAL A 258 -11.51 10.48 -1.48
C VAL A 258 -11.97 11.81 -0.89
N ASP A 259 -11.90 12.90 -1.64
CA ASP A 259 -12.38 14.23 -1.23
C ASP A 259 -13.89 14.22 -0.96
N ASP A 260 -14.66 13.50 -1.78
CA ASP A 260 -16.09 13.30 -1.57
C ASP A 260 -16.38 12.49 -0.30
N LEU A 261 -15.60 11.44 -0.04
CA LEU A 261 -15.72 10.66 1.21
C LEU A 261 -15.39 11.49 2.45
N PHE A 262 -14.42 12.41 2.38
CA PHE A 262 -14.14 13.34 3.48
C PHE A 262 -15.30 14.30 3.72
N TYR A 263 -15.88 14.86 2.67
CA TYR A 263 -17.03 15.74 2.81
C TYR A 263 -18.25 15.01 3.39
N ILE A 264 -18.47 13.75 3.00
CA ILE A 264 -19.52 12.90 3.59
C ILE A 264 -19.32 12.70 5.09
N ASN A 265 -18.09 12.51 5.55
CA ASN A 265 -17.79 12.44 7.00
C ASN A 265 -18.16 13.75 7.72
N ASP A 266 -17.88 14.90 7.11
CA ASP A 266 -18.23 16.20 7.69
C ASP A 266 -19.76 16.41 7.73
N LEU A 267 -20.48 15.91 6.73
CA LEU A 267 -21.95 15.92 6.72
C LEU A 267 -22.57 15.04 7.83
N PHE A 268 -21.96 13.90 8.16
CA PHE A 268 -22.38 13.09 9.31
C PHE A 268 -22.19 13.80 10.66
N ALA A 269 -21.22 14.74 10.74
CA ALA A 269 -20.94 15.52 11.93
C ALA A 269 -21.91 16.72 12.13
N VAL A 270 -22.82 16.96 11.19
CA VAL A 270 -23.84 18.02 11.32
C VAL A 270 -24.77 17.71 12.52
N PRO A 271 -25.03 18.67 13.42
CA PRO A 271 -25.72 18.44 14.70
C PRO A 271 -27.24 18.34 14.57
N HIS A 272 -27.73 17.66 13.52
CA HIS A 272 -29.15 17.46 13.26
C HIS A 272 -29.46 15.97 13.03
N ALA A 273 -30.48 15.46 13.73
CA ALA A 273 -30.85 14.04 13.67
C ALA A 273 -31.27 13.59 12.25
N PHE A 274 -31.89 14.48 11.46
CA PHE A 274 -32.25 14.18 10.07
C PHE A 274 -31.03 13.99 9.16
N ALA A 275 -29.90 14.62 9.48
CA ALA A 275 -28.74 14.62 8.60
C ALA A 275 -28.12 13.23 8.54
N GLN A 276 -27.89 12.60 9.70
CA GLN A 276 -27.37 11.23 9.77
C GLN A 276 -28.29 10.24 9.05
N LYS A 277 -29.59 10.25 9.37
CA LYS A 277 -30.55 9.29 8.80
C LYS A 277 -30.77 9.49 7.30
N GLY A 278 -30.88 10.75 6.86
CA GLY A 278 -31.09 11.09 5.44
C GLY A 278 -29.88 10.71 4.59
N LEU A 279 -28.68 11.05 5.06
CA LEU A 279 -27.43 10.73 4.37
C LEU A 279 -27.17 9.22 4.34
N GLU A 280 -27.43 8.51 5.43
CA GLU A 280 -27.31 7.05 5.50
C GLU A 280 -28.18 6.36 4.44
N VAL A 281 -29.48 6.71 4.36
CA VAL A 281 -30.39 6.12 3.38
C VAL A 281 -29.92 6.42 1.95
N ALA A 282 -29.53 7.67 1.66
CA ALA A 282 -29.05 8.06 0.34
C ALA A 282 -27.77 7.31 -0.07
N LEU A 283 -26.80 7.17 0.84
CA LEU A 283 -25.56 6.46 0.58
C LEU A 283 -25.78 4.96 0.37
N VAL A 284 -26.64 4.34 1.18
CA VAL A 284 -26.95 2.91 1.04
C VAL A 284 -27.59 2.65 -0.32
N GLU A 285 -28.64 3.40 -0.67
CA GLU A 285 -29.42 3.19 -1.88
C GLU A 285 -28.63 3.53 -3.16
N LYS A 286 -27.87 4.64 -3.15
CA LYS A 286 -27.25 5.18 -4.37
C LYS A 286 -25.79 4.77 -4.57
N VAL A 287 -25.09 4.31 -3.52
CA VAL A 287 -23.66 3.99 -3.60
C VAL A 287 -23.37 2.58 -3.09
N ILE A 288 -23.72 2.24 -1.84
CA ILE A 288 -23.32 0.96 -1.23
C ILE A 288 -23.98 -0.22 -1.94
N ASP A 289 -25.30 -0.23 -2.09
CA ASP A 289 -26.01 -1.35 -2.74
C ASP A 289 -25.55 -1.54 -4.21
N PRO A 290 -25.38 -0.48 -5.03
CA PRO A 290 -24.77 -0.59 -6.37
C PRO A 290 -23.33 -1.14 -6.38
N LEU A 291 -22.51 -0.81 -5.38
CA LEU A 291 -21.17 -1.41 -5.24
C LEU A 291 -21.26 -2.90 -4.89
N MET A 292 -22.16 -3.29 -3.99
CA MET A 292 -22.36 -4.70 -3.61
C MET A 292 -22.83 -5.55 -4.81
N THR A 293 -23.81 -5.06 -5.57
CA THR A 293 -24.29 -5.73 -6.78
C THR A 293 -23.20 -5.90 -7.84
N SER A 294 -22.32 -4.90 -8.00
CA SER A 294 -21.16 -4.98 -8.90
C SER A 294 -20.17 -6.08 -8.46
N ILE A 295 -19.97 -6.26 -7.16
CA ILE A 295 -19.11 -7.31 -6.60
C ILE A 295 -19.76 -8.69 -6.77
N GLU A 296 -21.07 -8.82 -6.49
CA GLU A 296 -21.84 -10.07 -6.63
C GLU A 296 -21.88 -10.59 -8.07
N ALA A 297 -21.99 -9.68 -9.04
CA ALA A 297 -21.98 -10.03 -10.46
C ALA A 297 -20.67 -10.72 -10.88
N SER A 298 -19.55 -10.44 -10.19
CA SER A 298 -18.25 -11.04 -10.51
C SER A 298 -18.12 -12.51 -10.12
N VAL A 299 -18.99 -13.01 -9.24
CA VAL A 299 -18.91 -14.36 -8.66
C VAL A 299 -20.14 -15.21 -8.97
N SER A 300 -21.14 -14.65 -9.66
CA SER A 300 -22.38 -15.36 -9.96
C SER A 300 -22.31 -15.98 -11.35
N THR A 301 -22.07 -17.29 -11.41
CA THR A 301 -21.99 -18.09 -12.65
C THR A 301 -23.33 -18.76 -12.97
N SER A 302 -24.36 -17.97 -13.31
CA SER A 302 -25.56 -18.52 -13.97
C SER A 302 -25.61 -18.05 -15.43
N PRO A 303 -25.33 -18.92 -16.42
CA PRO A 303 -25.28 -18.57 -17.84
C PRO A 303 -26.67 -18.53 -18.51
N SER A 304 -27.73 -18.25 -17.75
CA SER A 304 -29.09 -18.14 -18.29
C SER A 304 -29.64 -16.76 -17.97
N ASP A 305 -29.89 -16.00 -19.03
CA ASP A 305 -30.46 -14.66 -19.10
C ASP A 305 -29.48 -13.50 -18.80
N SER A 306 -28.70 -13.13 -19.81
CA SER A 306 -28.07 -11.81 -19.85
C SER A 306 -28.22 -11.17 -21.22
N SER A 307 -29.23 -10.29 -21.34
CA SER A 307 -28.94 -8.98 -21.93
C SER A 307 -27.69 -8.44 -21.23
N PRO A 308 -26.72 -7.82 -21.91
CA PRO A 308 -25.53 -7.28 -21.28
C PRO A 308 -25.98 -6.12 -20.38
N ALA A 309 -26.36 -6.43 -19.15
CA ALA A 309 -26.45 -5.44 -18.09
C ALA A 309 -25.02 -4.92 -17.96
N VAL A 310 -24.78 -3.74 -18.53
CA VAL A 310 -23.53 -3.00 -18.44
C VAL A 310 -23.13 -3.01 -16.97
N ALA A 311 -22.08 -3.76 -16.62
CA ALA A 311 -21.51 -3.67 -15.29
C ALA A 311 -21.13 -2.20 -15.08
N ALA A 312 -21.87 -1.49 -14.22
CA ALA A 312 -21.69 -0.06 -14.02
C ALA A 312 -20.25 0.23 -13.55
N VAL A 313 -19.76 -0.58 -12.61
CA VAL A 313 -18.44 -0.43 -11.99
C VAL A 313 -17.67 -1.75 -12.07
N HIS A 314 -16.37 -1.69 -12.41
CA HIS A 314 -15.50 -2.86 -12.39
C HIS A 314 -15.37 -3.40 -10.95
N PRO A 315 -15.57 -4.72 -10.68
CA PRO A 315 -15.67 -5.25 -9.32
C PRO A 315 -14.42 -4.99 -8.45
N SER A 316 -13.23 -4.97 -9.06
CA SER A 316 -12.01 -4.60 -8.31
C SER A 316 -12.04 -3.15 -7.86
N VAL A 317 -12.57 -2.21 -8.66
CA VAL A 317 -12.71 -0.80 -8.28
C VAL A 317 -13.69 -0.66 -7.12
N ALA A 318 -14.81 -1.37 -7.18
CA ALA A 318 -15.78 -1.38 -6.08
C ALA A 318 -15.15 -1.83 -4.75
N LEU A 319 -14.38 -2.93 -4.76
CA LEU A 319 -13.67 -3.42 -3.56
C LEU A 319 -12.63 -2.42 -3.04
N HIS A 320 -11.88 -1.75 -3.92
CA HIS A 320 -10.89 -0.74 -3.50
C HIS A 320 -11.55 0.53 -2.96
N VAL A 321 -12.66 0.98 -3.54
CA VAL A 321 -13.44 2.11 -3.02
C VAL A 321 -14.00 1.79 -1.63
N LEU A 322 -14.56 0.59 -1.42
CA LEU A 322 -15.01 0.15 -0.10
C LEU A 322 -13.86 0.05 0.90
N ALA A 323 -12.71 -0.48 0.49
CA ALA A 323 -11.50 -0.53 1.30
C ALA A 323 -11.08 0.88 1.76
N ARG A 324 -11.11 1.85 0.84
CA ARG A 324 -10.83 3.25 1.18
C ARG A 324 -11.84 3.86 2.09
N TRP A 325 -13.10 3.61 1.82
CA TRP A 325 -14.16 4.17 2.63
C TRP A 325 -14.09 3.64 4.06
N LEU A 326 -13.87 2.34 4.29
CA LEU A 326 -13.72 1.79 5.65
C LEU A 326 -12.57 2.44 6.44
N LEU A 327 -11.43 2.72 5.78
CA LEU A 327 -10.30 3.41 6.41
C LEU A 327 -10.62 4.87 6.80
N LEU A 328 -11.36 5.58 5.95
CA LEU A 328 -11.61 7.02 6.10
C LEU A 328 -12.88 7.35 6.88
N ASN A 329 -13.90 6.49 6.80
CA ASN A 329 -15.21 6.73 7.38
C ASN A 329 -15.09 6.81 8.90
N LYS A 330 -15.71 7.80 9.55
CA LYS A 330 -15.78 7.88 11.02
C LYS A 330 -17.10 7.36 11.60
N GLU A 331 -18.12 7.18 10.77
CA GLU A 331 -19.47 6.81 11.20
C GLU A 331 -19.62 5.29 11.34
N GLU A 332 -19.86 4.82 12.57
CA GLU A 332 -19.88 3.40 12.91
C GLU A 332 -21.09 2.66 12.31
N ARG A 333 -22.24 3.33 12.18
CA ARG A 333 -23.45 2.73 11.57
C ARG A 333 -23.21 2.29 10.13
N ILE A 334 -22.63 3.17 9.32
CA ILE A 334 -22.32 2.87 7.92
C ILE A 334 -21.24 1.80 7.80
N ARG A 335 -20.20 1.86 8.64
CA ARG A 335 -19.18 0.80 8.71
C ARG A 335 -19.83 -0.56 8.97
N LYS A 336 -20.75 -0.62 9.94
CA LYS A 336 -21.50 -1.83 10.25
C LYS A 336 -22.35 -2.30 9.07
N VAL A 337 -23.10 -1.41 8.41
CA VAL A 337 -23.88 -1.77 7.20
C VAL A 337 -23.00 -2.36 6.11
N VAL A 338 -21.87 -1.73 5.80
CA VAL A 338 -20.92 -2.24 4.79
C VAL A 338 -20.37 -3.60 5.20
N CYS A 339 -19.97 -3.77 6.46
CA CYS A 339 -19.46 -5.04 6.98
C CYS A 339 -20.54 -6.13 6.95
N ASP A 340 -21.76 -5.85 7.41
CA ASP A 340 -22.87 -6.81 7.43
C ASP A 340 -23.25 -7.27 6.01
N ARG A 341 -23.20 -6.37 5.01
CA ARG A 341 -23.41 -6.72 3.60
C ARG A 341 -22.30 -7.62 3.05
N LEU A 342 -21.03 -7.36 3.40
CA LEU A 342 -19.89 -8.15 2.95
C LEU A 342 -19.79 -9.51 3.64
N LEU A 343 -20.12 -9.55 4.94
CA LEU A 343 -19.99 -10.71 5.82
C LEU A 343 -21.27 -11.55 5.91
N GLY A 344 -22.39 -11.08 5.35
CA GLY A 344 -23.68 -11.74 5.43
C GLY A 344 -24.27 -11.59 6.84
N GLY A 345 -25.11 -10.57 7.03
CA GLY A 345 -25.81 -10.31 8.30
C GLY A 345 -26.49 -11.56 8.86
N GLY A 346 -26.52 -11.69 10.19
CA GLY A 346 -26.78 -12.92 10.96
C GLY A 346 -28.11 -13.67 10.77
N ASP A 347 -28.92 -13.35 9.77
CA ASP A 347 -30.28 -13.89 9.59
C ASP A 347 -30.38 -15.05 8.58
N SER A 348 -29.29 -15.47 7.92
CA SER A 348 -29.32 -16.66 7.07
C SER A 348 -28.15 -17.61 7.37
N GLN A 349 -28.42 -18.70 8.08
CA GLN A 349 -27.45 -19.74 8.42
C GLN A 349 -26.90 -20.52 7.20
N HIS A 350 -27.32 -20.19 5.98
CA HIS A 350 -27.03 -20.98 4.78
C HIS A 350 -26.47 -20.19 3.58
N ALA A 351 -26.45 -18.85 3.58
CA ALA A 351 -25.85 -18.09 2.49
C ALA A 351 -24.36 -17.82 2.75
N GLU A 352 -23.49 -18.26 1.84
CA GLU A 352 -22.06 -17.94 1.87
C GLU A 352 -21.88 -16.42 1.70
N CYS A 353 -21.12 -15.77 2.59
CA CYS A 353 -20.95 -14.32 2.51
C CYS A 353 -20.21 -13.87 1.26
N LEU A 354 -20.50 -12.65 0.81
CA LEU A 354 -19.99 -12.11 -0.45
C LEU A 354 -18.46 -12.11 -0.48
N LEU A 355 -17.82 -11.64 0.59
CA LEU A 355 -16.37 -11.56 0.65
C LEU A 355 -15.70 -12.93 0.59
N ARG A 356 -16.29 -13.94 1.22
CA ARG A 356 -15.81 -15.33 1.14
C ARG A 356 -15.91 -15.89 -0.28
N ARG A 357 -17.03 -15.66 -0.96
CA ARG A 357 -17.21 -16.05 -2.38
C ARG A 357 -16.15 -15.40 -3.27
N VAL A 358 -15.85 -14.12 -3.06
CA VAL A 358 -14.79 -13.41 -3.81
C VAL A 358 -13.41 -14.01 -3.55
N LEU A 359 -13.06 -14.34 -2.30
CA LEU A 359 -11.77 -14.97 -1.98
C LEU A 359 -11.63 -16.35 -2.63
N ARG A 360 -12.73 -17.11 -2.72
CA ARG A 360 -12.76 -18.46 -3.29
C ARG A 360 -12.71 -18.45 -4.82
N GLU A 361 -13.61 -17.70 -5.45
CA GLU A 361 -13.91 -17.81 -6.89
C GLU A 361 -13.56 -16.54 -7.70
N GLY A 362 -13.28 -15.42 -7.03
CA GLY A 362 -12.99 -14.15 -7.70
C GLY A 362 -11.71 -14.19 -8.55
N CYS A 363 -11.63 -13.31 -9.55
CA CYS A 363 -10.42 -13.15 -10.36
C CYS A 363 -9.24 -12.62 -9.54
N MET A 364 -8.00 -12.72 -10.04
CA MET A 364 -6.80 -12.27 -9.31
C MET A 364 -6.84 -10.77 -8.92
N GLN A 365 -7.54 -9.94 -9.70
CA GLN A 365 -7.73 -8.52 -9.39
C GLN A 365 -8.70 -8.31 -8.22
N CYS A 366 -9.82 -9.04 -8.21
CA CYS A 366 -10.76 -9.02 -7.09
C CYS A 366 -10.16 -9.66 -5.83
N LEU A 367 -9.42 -10.75 -5.98
CA LEU A 367 -8.72 -11.43 -4.89
C LEU A 367 -7.74 -10.48 -4.19
N SER A 368 -6.96 -9.75 -4.99
CA SER A 368 -6.05 -8.70 -4.53
C SER A 368 -6.78 -7.62 -3.71
N ALA A 369 -7.89 -7.10 -4.24
CA ALA A 369 -8.69 -6.06 -3.58
C ALA A 369 -9.37 -6.57 -2.30
N ALA A 370 -9.89 -7.80 -2.34
CA ALA A 370 -10.56 -8.45 -1.21
C ALA A 370 -9.59 -8.72 -0.05
N LEU A 371 -8.35 -9.13 -0.33
CA LEU A 371 -7.32 -9.29 0.71
C LEU A 371 -6.99 -7.97 1.41
N LEU A 372 -6.89 -6.87 0.66
CA LEU A 372 -6.71 -5.54 1.26
C LEU A 372 -7.90 -5.16 2.13
N LEU A 373 -9.13 -5.39 1.66
CA LEU A 373 -10.34 -5.13 2.40
C LEU A 373 -10.40 -5.93 3.71
N VAL A 374 -10.09 -7.23 3.68
CA VAL A 374 -10.00 -8.07 4.89
C VAL A 374 -8.96 -7.52 5.87
N GLY A 375 -7.77 -7.17 5.39
CA GLY A 375 -6.73 -6.59 6.23
C GLY A 375 -7.17 -5.30 6.92
N ILE A 376 -7.96 -4.47 6.24
CA ILE A 376 -8.51 -3.22 6.79
C ILE A 376 -9.56 -3.55 7.85
N MET A 377 -10.43 -4.53 7.60
CA MET A 377 -11.43 -4.98 8.55
C MET A 377 -10.79 -5.58 9.82
N VAL A 378 -9.67 -6.29 9.69
CA VAL A 378 -8.85 -6.73 10.84
C VAL A 378 -8.34 -5.52 11.62
N LYS A 379 -7.76 -4.53 10.94
CA LYS A 379 -7.21 -3.32 11.58
C LYS A 379 -8.27 -2.49 12.31
N ILE A 380 -9.49 -2.41 11.79
CA ILE A 380 -10.62 -1.70 12.40
C ILE A 380 -11.24 -2.50 13.55
N GLY A 381 -10.91 -3.80 13.68
CA GLY A 381 -11.42 -4.65 14.76
C GLY A 381 -12.78 -5.28 14.47
N VAL A 382 -13.20 -5.36 13.20
CA VAL A 382 -14.48 -5.97 12.79
C VAL A 382 -14.57 -7.43 13.22
N PHE A 383 -13.44 -8.14 13.20
CA PHE A 383 -13.35 -9.53 13.65
C PHE A 383 -13.11 -9.66 15.16
N GLY A 384 -13.23 -8.56 15.94
CA GLY A 384 -13.19 -8.48 17.41
C GLY A 384 -14.10 -9.50 18.11
N GLU A 385 -13.80 -9.87 19.35
CA GLU A 385 -14.72 -10.68 20.16
C GLU A 385 -15.97 -9.84 20.48
N GLY A 386 -17.05 -10.08 19.74
CA GLY A 386 -18.38 -9.70 20.15
C GLY A 386 -18.79 -10.54 21.35
N GLU A 387 -18.99 -9.89 22.49
CA GLU A 387 -19.96 -10.21 23.56
C GLU A 387 -19.97 -11.59 24.25
N GLU A 388 -19.19 -12.61 23.84
CA GLU A 388 -19.19 -13.91 24.53
C GLU A 388 -18.39 -13.92 25.85
N ALA A 389 -17.54 -12.92 26.10
CA ALA A 389 -16.77 -12.81 27.35
C ALA A 389 -17.48 -12.04 28.49
N ARG A 390 -18.63 -11.39 28.23
CA ARG A 390 -19.34 -10.59 29.25
C ARG A 390 -20.53 -11.29 29.90
N GLU A 391 -21.12 -12.31 29.26
CA GLU A 391 -22.21 -13.08 29.89
C GLU A 391 -21.71 -14.26 30.76
N ALA A 392 -20.42 -14.58 30.73
CA ALA A 392 -19.83 -15.63 31.57
C ALA A 392 -19.44 -15.16 33.00
N VAL A 393 -19.63 -13.89 33.35
CA VAL A 393 -19.21 -13.33 34.66
C VAL A 393 -20.36 -13.27 35.68
N ASP A 394 -21.63 -13.45 35.28
CA ASP A 394 -22.78 -13.23 36.16
C ASP A 394 -23.61 -14.47 36.54
N ASN A 395 -23.06 -15.69 36.50
CA ASN A 395 -23.71 -16.85 37.12
C ASN A 395 -22.74 -17.96 37.57
N PRO A 396 -22.32 -18.01 38.85
CA PRO A 396 -21.60 -19.16 39.39
C PRO A 396 -22.62 -20.21 39.82
N THR A 397 -23.10 -21.03 38.88
CA THR A 397 -23.90 -22.21 39.23
C THR A 397 -22.98 -23.39 39.41
N TYR A 398 -22.81 -23.81 40.67
CA TYR A 398 -22.10 -25.01 41.07
C TYR A 398 -22.61 -26.24 40.31
N GLY A 399 -21.72 -26.88 39.56
CA GLY A 399 -21.91 -28.21 38.98
C GLY A 399 -20.61 -28.99 39.08
N GLU A 400 -20.49 -29.81 40.12
CA GLU A 400 -19.47 -30.86 40.20
C GLU A 400 -19.71 -31.89 39.08
N GLY A 401 -18.67 -32.17 38.27
CA GLY A 401 -18.72 -33.30 37.35
C GLY A 401 -17.71 -33.25 36.22
N GLY A 402 -16.57 -33.93 36.39
CA GLY A 402 -15.78 -34.46 35.28
C GLY A 402 -14.65 -33.56 34.76
N THR A 403 -13.51 -33.60 35.44
CA THR A 403 -12.21 -33.25 34.84
C THR A 403 -11.88 -34.25 33.73
N SER A 404 -12.25 -33.90 32.49
CA SER A 404 -11.49 -34.30 31.31
C SER A 404 -10.77 -33.04 30.84
N GLU A 405 -9.67 -32.72 31.50
CA GLU A 405 -8.66 -31.81 30.95
C GLU A 405 -8.12 -32.46 29.67
N ALA A 406 -8.78 -32.18 28.54
CA ALA A 406 -8.14 -32.32 27.24
C ALA A 406 -7.10 -31.19 27.17
N SER A 407 -5.93 -31.45 27.75
CA SER A 407 -4.71 -30.69 27.51
C SER A 407 -4.53 -30.62 26.00
N THR A 408 -5.00 -29.52 25.40
CA THR A 408 -4.84 -29.27 23.98
C THR A 408 -3.39 -28.81 23.82
N GLU A 409 -2.46 -29.76 23.88
CA GLU A 409 -1.04 -29.48 23.67
C GLU A 409 -0.91 -28.70 22.36
N VAL A 410 -0.34 -27.49 22.46
CA VAL A 410 -0.06 -26.65 21.31
C VAL A 410 1.01 -27.36 20.50
N MET A 411 0.57 -28.04 19.44
CA MET A 411 1.44 -28.80 18.54
C MET A 411 2.48 -27.87 17.89
N ASN A 412 3.73 -28.32 17.82
CA ASN A 412 4.79 -27.56 17.18
C ASN A 412 4.56 -27.52 15.65
N VAL A 413 5.04 -26.46 15.00
CA VAL A 413 4.96 -26.27 13.54
C VAL A 413 5.62 -27.45 12.81
N ASP A 414 6.71 -28.01 13.32
CA ASP A 414 7.37 -29.15 12.67
C ASP A 414 6.55 -30.43 12.74
N ASP A 415 5.88 -30.68 13.87
CA ASP A 415 4.99 -31.83 14.00
C ASP A 415 3.80 -31.67 13.05
N MET A 416 3.27 -30.44 12.90
CA MET A 416 2.24 -30.12 11.92
C MET A 416 2.72 -30.28 10.47
N MET A 417 3.93 -29.82 10.15
CA MET A 417 4.57 -30.03 8.85
C MET A 417 4.77 -31.52 8.56
N GLY A 418 5.17 -32.30 9.57
CA GLY A 418 5.25 -33.76 9.52
C GLY A 418 3.92 -34.40 9.16
N ILE A 419 2.83 -34.01 9.83
CA ILE A 419 1.48 -34.51 9.54
C ILE A 419 1.02 -34.14 8.12
N LEU A 420 1.27 -32.89 7.68
CA LEU A 420 0.93 -32.47 6.32
C LEU A 420 1.74 -33.27 5.29
N ASN A 421 3.02 -33.50 5.55
CA ASN A 421 3.85 -34.34 4.69
C ASN A 421 3.36 -35.79 4.69
N GLU A 422 3.07 -36.41 5.83
CA GLU A 422 2.53 -37.78 5.90
C GLU A 422 1.21 -37.93 5.13
N ARG A 423 0.33 -36.91 5.19
CA ARG A 423 -0.98 -36.98 4.53
C ARG A 423 -0.93 -36.76 3.03
N PHE A 424 0.00 -35.92 2.56
CA PHE A 424 0.16 -35.59 1.15
C PHE A 424 1.35 -36.32 0.50
N GLU A 425 1.99 -37.26 1.22
CA GLU A 425 3.01 -38.17 0.69
C GLU A 425 2.55 -39.63 0.78
N SER A 426 2.92 -40.42 -0.23
CA SER A 426 2.79 -41.87 -0.15
C SER A 426 3.96 -42.42 0.67
N ASP A 427 3.66 -42.98 1.83
CA ASP A 427 4.54 -43.74 2.74
C ASP A 427 5.81 -44.27 2.05
N ASN A 428 6.93 -43.54 2.19
CA ASN A 428 8.32 -44.01 2.08
C ASN A 428 9.34 -42.83 2.03
N GLY A 429 9.86 -42.48 3.21
CA GLY A 429 11.29 -42.29 3.47
C GLY A 429 12.09 -41.22 2.70
N GLY A 430 12.33 -40.10 3.38
CA GLY A 430 13.58 -39.34 3.29
C GLY A 430 13.72 -38.39 2.10
N PHE A 431 13.88 -37.10 2.42
CA PHE A 431 13.89 -35.90 1.56
C PHE A 431 14.66 -35.95 0.22
N LEU A 432 15.53 -36.93 -0.02
CA LEU A 432 16.41 -36.96 -1.19
C LEU A 432 16.75 -38.37 -1.73
N HIS A 433 16.18 -39.47 -1.19
CA HIS A 433 16.73 -40.80 -1.51
C HIS A 433 15.89 -41.75 -2.35
N ASN A 434 14.58 -41.59 -2.50
CA ASN A 434 13.83 -42.38 -3.48
C ASN A 434 12.45 -41.79 -3.77
N ARG A 435 12.20 -41.54 -5.07
CA ARG A 435 10.93 -41.21 -5.76
C ARG A 435 10.94 -39.81 -6.40
N TYR A 436 11.33 -39.79 -7.68
CA TYR A 436 11.08 -38.69 -8.62
C TYR A 436 10.31 -39.26 -9.82
N THR A 437 9.20 -39.95 -9.53
CA THR A 437 8.26 -40.50 -10.52
C THR A 437 7.02 -39.62 -10.71
N ASP A 438 6.86 -38.59 -9.89
CA ASP A 438 5.66 -37.76 -9.84
C ASP A 438 5.70 -36.67 -10.91
N GLN A 439 4.56 -36.38 -11.53
CA GLN A 439 4.48 -35.28 -12.49
C GLN A 439 4.54 -33.92 -11.76
N PRO A 440 5.12 -32.86 -12.35
CA PRO A 440 5.19 -31.53 -11.74
C PRO A 440 3.83 -30.96 -11.28
N SER A 441 2.74 -31.39 -11.93
CA SER A 441 1.36 -31.02 -11.59
C SER A 441 0.82 -31.68 -10.31
N GLU A 442 1.37 -32.81 -9.89
CA GLU A 442 0.89 -33.60 -8.73
C GLU A 442 1.58 -33.19 -7.42
N VAL A 443 2.59 -32.31 -7.49
CA VAL A 443 3.43 -31.94 -6.33
C VAL A 443 2.68 -31.09 -5.30
N VAL A 444 1.76 -30.23 -5.74
CA VAL A 444 0.98 -29.35 -4.84
C VAL A 444 -0.44 -29.91 -4.73
N PRO A 445 -0.97 -30.11 -3.51
CA PRO A 445 -2.30 -30.65 -3.34
C PRO A 445 -3.39 -29.72 -3.87
N PRO A 446 -4.54 -30.24 -4.33
CA PRO A 446 -5.69 -29.42 -4.70
C PRO A 446 -6.12 -28.47 -3.57
N CYS A 447 -6.43 -27.21 -3.91
CA CYS A 447 -6.74 -26.15 -2.95
C CYS A 447 -7.80 -26.58 -1.91
N GLU A 448 -8.92 -27.13 -2.36
CA GLU A 448 -10.03 -27.56 -1.49
C GLU A 448 -9.60 -28.65 -0.50
N THR A 449 -8.81 -29.63 -0.95
CA THR A 449 -8.30 -30.71 -0.07
C THR A 449 -7.34 -30.16 0.97
N PHE A 450 -6.45 -29.25 0.57
CA PHE A 450 -5.52 -28.57 1.49
C PHE A 450 -6.27 -27.73 2.53
N LEU A 451 -7.22 -26.91 2.10
CA LEU A 451 -7.99 -26.06 3.01
C LEU A 451 -8.86 -26.88 3.96
N SER A 452 -9.46 -27.98 3.49
CA SER A 452 -10.23 -28.89 4.35
C SER A 452 -9.37 -29.49 5.47
N GLU A 453 -8.10 -29.79 5.17
CA GLU A 453 -7.17 -30.32 6.16
C GLU A 453 -6.80 -29.28 7.20
N ILE A 454 -6.45 -28.08 6.73
CA ILE A 454 -6.09 -26.97 7.60
C ILE A 454 -7.28 -26.59 8.50
N GLN A 455 -8.51 -26.57 7.96
CA GLN A 455 -9.73 -26.32 8.72
C GLN A 455 -9.98 -27.40 9.79
N GLN A 456 -9.79 -28.68 9.45
CA GLN A 456 -9.94 -29.80 10.40
C GLN A 456 -9.00 -29.65 11.61
N LYS A 457 -7.79 -29.13 11.39
CA LYS A 457 -6.77 -28.96 12.44
C LYS A 457 -6.95 -27.70 13.30
N MET A 458 -7.48 -26.61 12.73
CA MET A 458 -7.76 -25.35 13.44
C MET A 458 -9.04 -25.40 14.31
N GLY A 459 -10.03 -26.23 13.94
CA GLY A 459 -11.35 -26.23 14.60
C GLY A 459 -12.32 -25.18 14.05
N CYS A 460 -13.50 -25.05 14.66
CA CYS A 460 -14.60 -24.23 14.14
C CYS A 460 -14.73 -22.88 14.86
N THR A 461 -13.68 -22.05 14.87
CA THR A 461 -13.79 -20.65 15.32
C THR A 461 -14.08 -19.73 14.13
N THR A 462 -14.81 -18.64 14.36
CA THR A 462 -15.11 -17.63 13.32
C THR A 462 -13.83 -17.03 12.74
N ARG A 463 -12.86 -16.67 13.60
CA ARG A 463 -11.53 -16.20 13.16
C ARG A 463 -10.72 -17.29 12.43
N GLY A 464 -10.76 -18.53 12.91
CA GLY A 464 -10.10 -19.66 12.24
C GLY A 464 -10.62 -19.88 10.83
N LEU A 465 -11.92 -19.72 10.60
CA LEU A 465 -12.52 -19.79 9.26
C LEU A 465 -12.00 -18.68 8.33
N TRP A 466 -11.88 -17.44 8.83
CA TRP A 466 -11.25 -16.35 8.07
C TRP A 466 -9.79 -16.61 7.75
N CYS A 467 -9.02 -17.20 8.69
CA CYS A 467 -7.66 -17.65 8.43
C CYS A 467 -7.60 -18.69 7.30
N VAL A 468 -8.54 -19.65 7.25
CA VAL A 468 -8.63 -20.63 6.15
C VAL A 468 -8.87 -19.93 4.81
N TRP A 469 -9.79 -18.96 4.74
CA TRP A 469 -10.10 -18.27 3.47
C TRP A 469 -8.98 -17.36 3.00
N VAL A 470 -8.33 -16.63 3.92
CA VAL A 470 -7.14 -15.85 3.60
C VAL A 470 -6.00 -16.78 3.15
N LEU A 471 -5.82 -17.92 3.79
CA LEU A 471 -4.85 -18.93 3.37
C LEU A 471 -5.17 -19.49 1.98
N GLY A 472 -6.44 -19.70 1.65
CA GLY A 472 -6.89 -20.10 0.31
C GLY A 472 -6.58 -19.04 -0.75
N ALA A 473 -6.77 -17.76 -0.42
CA ALA A 473 -6.37 -16.67 -1.29
C ALA A 473 -4.85 -16.60 -1.48
N LEU A 474 -4.07 -16.75 -0.40
CA LEU A 474 -2.60 -16.83 -0.45
C LEU A 474 -2.13 -18.04 -1.26
N TYR A 475 -2.78 -19.20 -1.13
CA TYR A 475 -2.52 -20.40 -1.95
C TYR A 475 -2.65 -20.07 -3.45
N ARG A 476 -3.70 -19.36 -3.85
CA ARG A 476 -3.90 -18.93 -5.24
C ARG A 476 -2.85 -17.92 -5.69
N LEU A 477 -2.46 -16.97 -4.83
CA LEU A 477 -1.37 -16.02 -5.14
C LEU A 477 -0.02 -16.74 -5.33
N ILE A 478 0.29 -17.73 -4.49
CA ILE A 478 1.50 -18.55 -4.57
C ILE A 478 1.50 -19.37 -5.87
N ARG A 479 0.37 -20.00 -6.21
CA ARG A 479 0.22 -20.80 -7.43
C ARG A 479 0.24 -19.97 -8.71
N CYS A 480 -0.37 -18.78 -8.70
CA CYS A 480 -0.47 -17.88 -9.84
C CYS A 480 0.48 -16.68 -9.67
N SER A 481 1.77 -16.95 -9.42
CA SER A 481 2.83 -15.96 -9.19
C SER A 481 2.93 -14.87 -10.27
N LEU A 482 2.58 -15.23 -11.51
CA LEU A 482 2.52 -14.36 -12.68
C LEU A 482 1.57 -13.17 -12.47
N LEU A 483 0.38 -13.41 -11.91
CA LEU A 483 -0.66 -12.40 -11.69
C LEU A 483 -0.62 -11.80 -10.28
N THR A 484 0.36 -12.18 -9.46
CA THR A 484 0.42 -11.73 -8.07
C THR A 484 1.08 -10.36 -7.94
N ARG A 485 0.41 -9.47 -7.19
CA ARG A 485 1.00 -8.24 -6.65
C ARG A 485 1.71 -8.59 -5.35
N LEU A 486 3.03 -8.46 -5.35
CA LEU A 486 3.87 -8.81 -4.22
C LEU A 486 3.52 -7.97 -2.98
N SER A 487 3.23 -6.68 -3.14
CA SER A 487 2.84 -5.78 -2.05
C SER A 487 1.58 -6.24 -1.31
N ILE A 488 0.59 -6.76 -2.04
CA ILE A 488 -0.65 -7.28 -1.45
C ILE A 488 -0.40 -8.60 -0.72
N PHE A 489 0.43 -9.46 -1.29
CA PHE A 489 0.85 -10.69 -0.62
C PHE A 489 1.58 -10.39 0.70
N GLU A 490 2.51 -9.44 0.69
CA GLU A 490 3.23 -9.01 1.89
C GLU A 490 2.30 -8.41 2.95
N ALA A 491 1.37 -7.55 2.55
CA ALA A 491 0.35 -7.00 3.44
C ALA A 491 -0.55 -8.09 4.03
N ALA A 492 -0.92 -9.09 3.22
CA ALA A 492 -1.73 -10.23 3.66
C ALA A 492 -1.01 -11.09 4.70
N LEU A 493 0.29 -11.36 4.51
CA LEU A 493 1.10 -12.05 5.52
C LEU A 493 1.22 -11.26 6.83
N ALA A 494 1.29 -9.93 6.76
CA ALA A 494 1.45 -9.09 7.94
C ALA A 494 0.22 -9.15 8.87
N PHE A 495 -1.00 -9.02 8.32
CA PHE A 495 -2.22 -9.05 9.14
C PHE A 495 -2.69 -10.46 9.50
N LEU A 496 -2.16 -11.52 8.84
CA LEU A 496 -2.56 -12.90 9.12
C LEU A 496 -2.30 -13.30 10.57
N GLY A 497 -1.21 -12.80 11.15
CA GLY A 497 -0.92 -13.00 12.58
C GLY A 497 -1.89 -12.27 13.51
N ASP A 498 -2.43 -11.12 13.09
CA ASP A 498 -3.42 -10.37 13.87
C ASP A 498 -4.81 -11.04 13.81
N LEU A 499 -5.09 -11.72 12.68
CA LEU A 499 -6.29 -12.53 12.50
C LEU A 499 -6.25 -13.86 13.29
N ALA A 500 -5.06 -14.42 13.50
CA ALA A 500 -4.81 -15.66 14.25
C ALA A 500 -4.14 -15.39 15.62
N PRO A 501 -4.86 -14.82 16.62
CA PRO A 501 -4.26 -14.47 17.91
C PRO A 501 -3.89 -15.69 18.77
N ASP A 502 -4.57 -16.82 18.57
CA ASP A 502 -4.32 -18.06 19.31
C ASP A 502 -3.06 -18.75 18.78
N PRO A 503 -2.08 -19.10 19.64
CA PRO A 503 -0.86 -19.78 19.24
C PRO A 503 -1.11 -21.07 18.45
N ARG A 504 -2.18 -21.83 18.74
CA ARG A 504 -2.51 -23.04 17.98
C ARG A 504 -2.91 -22.69 16.55
N THR A 505 -3.86 -21.78 16.38
CA THR A 505 -4.33 -21.29 15.07
C THR A 505 -3.16 -20.71 14.27
N ASN A 506 -2.32 -19.90 14.92
CA ASN A 506 -1.12 -19.31 14.34
C ASN A 506 -0.14 -20.38 13.82
N ASN A 507 0.15 -21.41 14.63
CA ASN A 507 1.03 -22.51 14.24
C ASN A 507 0.49 -23.28 13.04
N VAL A 508 -0.83 -23.58 12.99
CA VAL A 508 -1.42 -24.32 11.86
C VAL A 508 -1.33 -23.53 10.56
N VAL A 509 -1.62 -22.22 10.61
CA VAL A 509 -1.60 -21.35 9.42
C VAL A 509 -0.19 -21.21 8.88
N PHE A 510 0.80 -20.93 9.73
CA PHE A 510 2.19 -20.82 9.30
C PHE A 510 2.80 -22.16 8.88
N ALA A 511 2.42 -23.28 9.51
CA ALA A 511 2.77 -24.62 9.01
C ALA A 511 2.21 -24.84 7.60
N GLY A 512 0.94 -24.49 7.35
CA GLY A 512 0.35 -24.56 6.02
C GLY A 512 1.10 -23.72 4.97
N LEU A 513 1.47 -22.49 5.31
CA LEU A 513 2.24 -21.62 4.41
C LEU A 513 3.65 -22.16 4.13
N LEU A 514 4.36 -22.66 5.16
CA LEU A 514 5.68 -23.27 5.01
C LEU A 514 5.60 -24.55 4.17
N PHE A 515 4.56 -25.35 4.35
CA PHE A 515 4.29 -26.53 3.52
C PHE A 515 4.11 -26.15 2.04
N LEU A 516 3.31 -25.12 1.75
CA LEU A 516 3.15 -24.65 0.37
C LEU A 516 4.46 -24.11 -0.22
N ALA A 517 5.26 -23.40 0.58
CA ALA A 517 6.56 -22.91 0.18
C ALA A 517 7.50 -24.07 -0.20
N GLU A 518 7.55 -25.12 0.62
CA GLU A 518 8.34 -26.32 0.36
C GLU A 518 7.91 -27.03 -0.94
N ARG A 519 6.60 -27.16 -1.17
CA ARG A 519 6.07 -27.78 -2.40
C ARG A 519 6.38 -26.98 -3.65
N MET A 520 6.42 -25.65 -3.57
CA MET A 520 6.84 -24.81 -4.68
C MET A 520 8.32 -25.00 -5.04
N VAL A 521 9.19 -25.07 -4.04
CA VAL A 521 10.61 -25.38 -4.24
C VAL A 521 10.78 -26.76 -4.88
N LYS A 522 10.06 -27.78 -4.38
CA LYS A 522 10.08 -29.14 -4.93
C LYS A 522 9.60 -29.18 -6.39
N MET A 523 8.52 -28.45 -6.72
CA MET A 523 8.00 -28.37 -8.08
C MET A 523 9.04 -27.74 -9.04
N ARG A 524 9.69 -26.63 -8.64
CA ARG A 524 10.74 -26.00 -9.46
C ARG A 524 11.96 -26.91 -9.65
N LEU A 525 12.38 -27.62 -8.60
CA LEU A 525 13.47 -28.59 -8.68
C LEU A 525 13.17 -29.70 -9.70
N LEU A 526 11.96 -30.24 -9.69
CA LEU A 526 11.49 -31.25 -10.65
C LEU A 526 11.53 -30.73 -12.09
N VAL A 527 11.04 -29.51 -12.33
CA VAL A 527 11.09 -28.88 -13.66
C VAL A 527 12.53 -28.75 -14.17
N TYR A 528 13.48 -28.31 -13.32
CA TYR A 528 14.89 -28.24 -13.71
C TYR A 528 15.49 -29.62 -14.00
N TYR A 529 15.18 -30.60 -13.16
CA TYR A 529 15.61 -31.98 -13.35
C TYR A 529 15.12 -32.54 -14.69
N ASP A 530 13.85 -32.34 -15.03
CA ASP A 530 13.26 -32.79 -16.29
C ASP A 530 13.88 -32.11 -17.51
N VAL A 531 14.13 -30.80 -17.46
CA VAL A 531 14.81 -30.06 -18.54
C VAL A 531 16.23 -30.60 -18.77
N LEU A 532 16.98 -30.86 -17.70
CA LEU A 532 18.33 -31.42 -17.79
C LEU A 532 18.32 -32.86 -18.34
N LYS A 533 17.30 -33.66 -17.96
CA LYS A 533 17.09 -35.03 -18.44
C LYS A 533 16.68 -35.08 -19.91
N GLN A 534 15.87 -34.13 -20.38
CA GLN A 534 15.47 -34.00 -21.78
C GLN A 534 16.67 -33.60 -22.67
N ARG A 535 17.46 -32.60 -22.26
CA ARG A 535 18.69 -32.21 -22.99
C ARG A 535 19.69 -33.37 -23.15
N ARG A 536 19.77 -34.26 -22.15
CA ARG A 536 20.56 -35.50 -22.22
C ARG A 536 20.07 -36.47 -23.30
N SER A 537 18.76 -36.55 -23.51
CA SER A 537 18.15 -37.46 -24.49
C SER A 537 18.42 -37.01 -25.93
N GLU A 538 18.69 -35.71 -26.13
CA GLU A 538 19.01 -35.11 -27.43
C GLU A 538 20.52 -35.08 -27.73
N SER A 539 21.40 -35.05 -26.72
CA SER A 539 22.85 -35.01 -26.90
C SER A 539 23.48 -36.41 -26.92
N SER A 540 23.73 -36.99 -28.11
CA SER A 540 24.51 -38.23 -28.23
C SER A 540 26.02 -38.00 -28.05
N MET A 541 26.49 -37.67 -26.84
CA MET A 541 27.92 -37.67 -26.55
C MET A 541 28.22 -38.19 -25.13
N ARG A 542 29.25 -39.03 -25.08
CA ARG A 542 29.70 -39.88 -23.98
C ARG A 542 30.15 -39.04 -22.78
N GLU A 543 29.43 -39.14 -21.67
CA GLU A 543 29.99 -39.23 -20.31
C GLU A 543 28.90 -39.76 -19.37
N VAL A 544 29.25 -40.74 -18.53
CA VAL A 544 28.31 -41.47 -17.67
C VAL A 544 27.97 -40.60 -16.47
N SER A 545 26.98 -39.72 -16.61
CA SER A 545 26.37 -39.05 -15.47
C SER A 545 25.23 -39.89 -14.90
N THR A 546 25.30 -40.20 -13.61
CA THR A 546 24.24 -40.92 -12.88
C THR A 546 23.04 -39.99 -12.64
N ASP A 547 21.82 -40.51 -12.44
CA ASP A 547 20.65 -39.65 -12.13
C ASP A 547 20.89 -38.74 -10.89
N LYS A 548 21.79 -39.18 -10.00
CA LYS A 548 22.31 -38.40 -8.87
C LYS A 548 23.05 -37.14 -9.30
N GLU A 549 23.74 -37.15 -10.43
CA GLU A 549 24.44 -35.98 -10.98
C GLU A 549 23.48 -34.98 -11.63
N CYS A 550 22.44 -35.43 -12.34
CA CYS A 550 21.39 -34.54 -12.86
C CYS A 550 20.63 -33.83 -11.73
N LEU A 551 20.28 -34.56 -10.68
CA LEU A 551 19.66 -33.99 -9.48
C LEU A 551 20.58 -32.96 -8.83
N ARG A 552 21.87 -33.30 -8.69
CA ARG A 552 22.90 -32.41 -8.16
C ARG A 552 22.99 -31.10 -8.95
N LEU A 553 23.00 -31.17 -10.29
CA LEU A 553 23.04 -29.99 -11.14
C LEU A 553 21.75 -29.17 -11.04
N ALA A 554 20.60 -29.81 -10.88
CA ALA A 554 19.32 -29.12 -10.67
C ALA A 554 19.30 -28.36 -9.33
N CYS A 555 19.78 -28.97 -8.25
CA CYS A 555 19.93 -28.29 -6.94
C CYS A 555 20.91 -27.10 -7.03
N GLU A 556 22.04 -27.28 -7.70
CA GLU A 556 23.05 -26.22 -7.90
C GLU A 556 22.47 -25.03 -8.68
N ALA A 557 21.70 -25.29 -9.74
CA ALA A 557 21.07 -24.25 -10.55
C ALA A 557 20.00 -23.48 -9.76
N LEU A 558 19.10 -24.20 -9.08
CA LEU A 558 18.03 -23.59 -8.27
C LEU A 558 18.60 -22.70 -7.17
N PHE A 559 19.68 -23.14 -6.50
CA PHE A 559 20.36 -22.35 -5.47
C PHE A 559 20.91 -21.03 -6.01
N LEU A 560 21.62 -21.06 -7.14
CA LEU A 560 22.21 -19.86 -7.74
C LEU A 560 21.15 -18.86 -8.22
N GLU A 561 20.03 -19.35 -8.74
CA GLU A 561 18.93 -18.48 -9.17
C GLU A 561 18.21 -17.81 -8.00
N MET A 562 17.95 -18.56 -6.93
CA MET A 562 17.38 -18.00 -5.71
C MET A 562 18.29 -16.91 -5.13
N GLU A 563 19.59 -17.17 -5.04
CA GLU A 563 20.56 -16.18 -4.58
C GLU A 563 20.61 -14.93 -5.47
N GLY A 564 20.59 -15.10 -6.79
CA GLY A 564 20.56 -14.00 -7.75
C GLY A 564 19.34 -13.11 -7.54
N ALA A 565 18.15 -13.72 -7.41
CA ALA A 565 16.90 -12.99 -7.18
C ALA A 565 16.91 -12.22 -5.85
N TYR A 566 17.53 -12.78 -4.80
CA TYR A 566 17.67 -12.09 -3.52
C TYR A 566 18.70 -10.95 -3.57
N SER A 567 19.82 -11.14 -4.25
CA SER A 567 20.93 -10.16 -4.28
C SER A 567 20.68 -8.97 -5.20
N ALA A 568 19.89 -9.16 -6.26
CA ALA A 568 19.62 -8.12 -7.26
C ALA A 568 18.63 -7.04 -6.80
N LYS A 569 17.88 -7.27 -5.71
CA LYS A 569 16.85 -6.33 -5.24
C LYS A 569 17.30 -5.58 -3.98
N GLY A 570 17.37 -4.25 -4.08
CA GLY A 570 17.42 -3.36 -2.92
C GLY A 570 16.18 -3.59 -2.03
N SER A 571 16.31 -3.25 -0.74
CA SER A 571 15.28 -3.43 0.30
C SER A 571 13.88 -3.20 -0.26
N CYS A 572 13.07 -4.27 -0.35
CA CYS A 572 11.64 -4.10 -0.59
C CYS A 572 11.13 -3.23 0.57
N VAL A 573 10.72 -2.00 0.27
CA VAL A 573 10.17 -1.09 1.27
C VAL A 573 8.88 -1.75 1.73
N GLU A 574 8.78 -2.11 3.01
CA GLU A 574 7.54 -2.69 3.56
C GLU A 574 6.39 -1.72 3.29
N CYS A 575 5.51 -2.08 2.36
CA CYS A 575 4.35 -1.26 2.05
C CYS A 575 3.28 -1.48 3.13
N SER A 576 2.94 -0.44 3.88
CA SER A 576 1.82 -0.48 4.80
C SER A 576 0.50 -0.62 4.03
N LEU A 577 -0.51 -1.24 4.63
CA LEU A 577 -1.87 -1.35 4.07
C LEU A 577 -2.46 0.00 3.64
N GLU A 578 -2.14 1.06 4.38
CA GLU A 578 -2.54 2.44 4.07
C GLU A 578 -1.82 2.98 2.84
N SER A 579 -0.51 2.71 2.71
CA SER A 579 0.27 3.15 1.54
C SER A 579 -0.20 2.45 0.26
N ILE A 580 -0.53 1.16 0.35
CA ILE A 580 -1.05 0.37 -0.76
C ILE A 580 -2.39 0.97 -1.19
N THR A 581 -3.34 1.10 -0.27
CA THR A 581 -4.65 1.64 -0.63
C THR A 581 -4.57 3.05 -1.24
N GLN A 582 -3.60 3.88 -0.85
CA GLN A 582 -3.34 5.22 -1.43
C GLN A 582 -2.95 5.23 -2.90
N ASP A 583 -2.42 4.12 -3.40
CA ASP A 583 -1.92 4.09 -4.76
C ASP A 583 -3.01 3.65 -5.74
N ALA A 584 -3.53 4.60 -6.51
CA ALA A 584 -4.53 4.34 -7.56
C ALA A 584 -3.99 3.40 -8.65
N SER A 585 -2.66 3.19 -8.73
CA SER A 585 -2.05 2.17 -9.60
C SER A 585 -2.61 0.76 -9.38
N LEU A 586 -3.15 0.48 -8.18
CA LEU A 586 -3.76 -0.81 -7.84
C LEU A 586 -5.10 -1.08 -8.52
N LEU A 587 -5.69 -0.07 -9.14
CA LEU A 587 -6.90 -0.22 -9.94
C LEU A 587 -6.61 -0.72 -11.35
N LEU A 588 -5.34 -0.67 -11.80
CA LEU A 588 -4.98 -1.16 -13.13
C LEU A 588 -5.17 -2.67 -13.25
N PRO A 589 -5.68 -3.16 -14.40
CA PRO A 589 -5.76 -4.58 -14.66
C PRO A 589 -4.41 -5.30 -14.56
N LEU A 590 -4.44 -6.52 -14.06
CA LEU A 590 -3.29 -7.42 -14.07
C LEU A 590 -3.13 -8.03 -15.46
N LEU A 591 -2.15 -7.55 -16.23
CA LEU A 591 -1.87 -7.95 -17.61
C LEU A 591 -0.55 -8.75 -17.71
N PRO A 592 -0.56 -10.08 -17.91
CA PRO A 592 0.63 -10.94 -17.95
C PRO A 592 1.24 -11.13 -19.36
N HIS A 593 2.48 -11.60 -19.49
CA HIS A 593 3.12 -11.81 -20.80
C HIS A 593 2.34 -12.75 -21.77
N LEU A 594 2.34 -12.47 -23.08
CA LEU A 594 1.58 -13.24 -24.09
C LEU A 594 1.91 -14.76 -24.10
N ASP A 595 3.18 -15.13 -23.96
CA ASP A 595 3.62 -16.54 -23.99
C ASP A 595 3.15 -17.38 -22.79
N SER A 596 2.54 -16.76 -21.77
CA SER A 596 2.06 -17.43 -20.56
C SER A 596 0.58 -17.85 -20.63
N THR A 597 -0.08 -17.62 -21.77
CA THR A 597 -1.54 -17.72 -21.93
C THR A 597 -2.18 -19.12 -22.14
N PRO A 598 -1.49 -20.28 -22.23
CA PRO A 598 -2.22 -21.49 -22.63
C PRO A 598 -3.04 -22.16 -21.51
N THR A 599 -2.88 -21.81 -20.22
CA THR A 599 -3.49 -22.59 -19.12
C THR A 599 -4.29 -21.80 -18.07
N GLU A 600 -4.11 -20.48 -17.97
CA GLU A 600 -4.88 -19.66 -17.03
C GLU A 600 -5.73 -18.67 -17.82
N LYS A 601 -7.03 -18.97 -17.97
CA LYS A 601 -7.96 -18.12 -18.73
C LYS A 601 -7.92 -16.68 -18.14
N PRO A 602 -7.53 -15.65 -18.92
CA PRO A 602 -7.72 -14.27 -18.49
C PRO A 602 -9.20 -14.03 -18.26
N CYS A 603 -9.52 -13.25 -17.23
CA CYS A 603 -10.90 -13.03 -16.74
C CYS A 603 -11.80 -12.21 -17.68
N CYS A 604 -11.38 -11.98 -18.92
CA CYS A 604 -12.17 -11.34 -19.95
C CYS A 604 -12.46 -12.39 -21.03
N GLY A 605 -13.71 -12.83 -21.11
CA GLY A 605 -14.15 -13.79 -22.11
C GLY A 605 -13.92 -13.28 -23.54
N GLY A 606 -13.64 -14.23 -24.43
CA GLY A 606 -13.79 -14.07 -25.88
C GLY A 606 -12.48 -13.97 -26.67
N GLY A 607 -12.00 -15.12 -27.17
CA GLY A 607 -11.38 -15.27 -28.49
C GLY A 607 -9.95 -14.75 -28.72
N PRO A 608 -9.10 -15.47 -29.47
CA PRO A 608 -7.76 -15.02 -29.81
C PRO A 608 -7.80 -14.20 -31.11
N VAL A 609 -7.60 -12.87 -31.04
CA VAL A 609 -6.84 -12.08 -32.03
C VAL A 609 -6.38 -10.79 -31.32
N CYS A 610 -5.38 -10.87 -30.44
CA CYS A 610 -4.64 -9.67 -30.07
C CYS A 610 -3.69 -9.31 -31.21
N ASP A 611 -3.64 -8.04 -31.58
CA ASP A 611 -2.46 -7.48 -32.21
C ASP A 611 -1.33 -7.54 -31.17
N ALA A 612 -0.41 -8.50 -31.35
CA ALA A 612 0.64 -8.81 -30.37
C ALA A 612 1.54 -7.59 -30.09
N GLU A 613 1.73 -6.73 -31.10
CA GLU A 613 2.50 -5.48 -30.97
C GLU A 613 1.78 -4.52 -30.01
N ARG A 614 0.49 -4.28 -30.24
CA ARG A 614 -0.33 -3.42 -29.39
C ARG A 614 -0.40 -3.90 -27.95
N TYR A 615 -0.56 -5.20 -27.72
CA TYR A 615 -0.56 -5.76 -26.37
C TYR A 615 0.79 -5.51 -25.67
N THR A 616 1.88 -5.77 -26.38
CA THR A 616 3.24 -5.56 -25.87
C THR A 616 3.49 -4.09 -25.53
N ASP A 617 2.99 -3.16 -26.34
CA ASP A 617 3.14 -1.72 -26.08
C ASP A 617 2.35 -1.26 -24.85
N ILE A 618 1.14 -1.78 -24.65
CA ILE A 618 0.35 -1.54 -23.43
C ILE A 618 1.11 -2.05 -22.20
N GLN A 619 1.69 -3.26 -22.28
CA GLN A 619 2.48 -3.82 -21.17
C GLN A 619 3.73 -3.02 -20.86
N LYS A 620 4.47 -2.56 -21.88
CA LYS A 620 5.63 -1.68 -21.68
C LYS A 620 5.22 -0.38 -21.00
N THR A 621 4.09 0.19 -21.43
CA THR A 621 3.53 1.42 -20.84
C THR A 621 3.19 1.21 -19.37
N VAL A 622 2.43 0.16 -19.02
CA VAL A 622 2.10 -0.18 -17.63
C VAL A 622 3.38 -0.49 -16.82
N GLY A 623 4.35 -1.16 -17.42
CA GLY A 623 5.61 -1.55 -16.78
C GLY A 623 6.52 -0.38 -16.43
N ALA A 624 6.53 0.66 -17.26
CA ALA A 624 7.24 1.91 -16.99
C ALA A 624 6.53 2.78 -15.95
N MET A 625 5.21 2.64 -15.84
CA MET A 625 4.36 3.45 -14.97
C MET A 625 4.18 2.88 -13.56
N VAL A 626 4.21 1.54 -13.40
CA VAL A 626 3.92 0.86 -12.12
C VAL A 626 5.09 0.00 -11.67
N GLN A 627 5.45 0.12 -10.39
CA GLN A 627 6.50 -0.67 -9.77
C GLN A 627 6.20 -2.17 -9.86
N CYS A 628 7.24 -2.98 -10.07
CA CYS A 628 7.11 -4.43 -10.26
C CYS A 628 6.40 -5.16 -9.10
N CYS A 629 6.43 -4.61 -7.88
CA CYS A 629 5.71 -5.14 -6.72
C CYS A 629 4.19 -4.97 -6.80
N ASN A 630 3.68 -4.01 -7.59
CA ASN A 630 2.26 -3.64 -7.66
C ASN A 630 1.55 -4.11 -8.96
N ARG A 631 2.27 -4.74 -9.90
CA ARG A 631 1.74 -5.21 -11.19
C ARG A 631 1.98 -6.71 -11.41
N ALA A 632 1.42 -7.28 -12.48
CA ALA A 632 1.72 -8.65 -12.93
C ALA A 632 3.16 -8.75 -13.48
N ALA A 633 3.72 -9.96 -13.52
CA ALA A 633 5.04 -10.18 -14.14
C ALA A 633 4.94 -10.09 -15.67
N HIS A 634 5.87 -9.36 -16.27
CA HIS A 634 5.89 -9.12 -17.71
C HIS A 634 6.79 -10.08 -18.47
N ASP A 635 7.63 -10.85 -17.78
CA ASP A 635 8.48 -11.87 -18.37
C ASP A 635 8.70 -13.04 -17.39
N LYS A 636 9.38 -14.09 -17.88
CA LYS A 636 9.66 -15.30 -17.10
C LYS A 636 10.66 -15.06 -15.96
N GLU A 637 11.51 -14.05 -16.08
CA GLU A 637 12.50 -13.68 -15.08
C GLU A 637 11.83 -12.95 -13.91
N GLU A 638 10.98 -11.95 -14.17
CA GLU A 638 10.14 -11.29 -13.17
C GLU A 638 9.21 -12.28 -12.47
N GLN A 639 8.60 -13.23 -13.20
CA GLN A 639 7.75 -14.27 -12.60
C GLN A 639 8.55 -15.12 -11.62
N ARG A 640 9.71 -15.62 -12.06
CA ARG A 640 10.62 -16.42 -11.23
C ARG A 640 11.07 -15.65 -9.99
N ASP A 641 11.50 -14.40 -10.16
CA ASP A 641 11.96 -13.57 -9.06
C ASP A 641 10.84 -13.26 -8.06
N LYS A 642 9.59 -13.14 -8.51
CA LYS A 642 8.43 -13.01 -7.63
C LYS A 642 8.19 -14.28 -6.82
N GLU A 643 8.23 -15.46 -7.43
CA GLU A 643 8.09 -16.72 -6.71
C GLU A 643 9.10 -16.84 -5.58
N PHE A 644 10.37 -16.55 -5.86
CA PHE A 644 11.40 -16.54 -4.83
C PHE A 644 11.14 -15.47 -3.76
N SER A 645 10.67 -14.28 -4.15
CA SER A 645 10.30 -13.24 -3.17
C SER A 645 9.15 -13.67 -2.25
N LEU A 646 8.12 -14.35 -2.79
CA LEU A 646 7.00 -14.90 -2.01
C LEU A 646 7.50 -15.91 -0.97
N LEU A 647 8.35 -16.85 -1.41
CA LEU A 647 8.95 -17.88 -0.54
C LEU A 647 9.76 -17.25 0.60
N ALA A 648 10.64 -16.31 0.26
CA ALA A 648 11.42 -15.58 1.26
C ALA A 648 10.55 -14.89 2.29
N ARG A 649 9.48 -14.20 1.84
CA ARG A 649 8.62 -13.45 2.76
C ARG A 649 7.86 -14.39 3.70
N ILE A 650 7.38 -15.53 3.22
CA ILE A 650 6.74 -16.54 4.08
C ILE A 650 7.69 -16.94 5.21
N HIS A 651 8.94 -17.30 4.89
CA HIS A 651 9.92 -17.70 5.89
C HIS A 651 10.27 -16.58 6.86
N TYR A 652 10.45 -15.35 6.36
CA TYR A 652 10.74 -14.18 7.20
C TYR A 652 9.64 -13.92 8.22
N VAL A 653 8.38 -13.85 7.77
CA VAL A 653 7.25 -13.59 8.65
C VAL A 653 7.06 -14.74 9.64
N ALA A 654 7.18 -16.00 9.18
CA ALA A 654 7.11 -17.16 10.06
C ALA A 654 8.17 -17.11 11.18
N HIS A 655 9.41 -16.71 10.88
CA HIS A 655 10.45 -16.59 11.89
C HIS A 655 10.15 -15.51 12.94
N GLY A 656 9.54 -14.39 12.56
CA GLY A 656 9.15 -13.34 13.50
C GLY A 656 7.95 -13.71 14.38
N LYS A 657 7.09 -14.63 13.93
CA LYS A 657 5.81 -14.96 14.59
C LYS A 657 5.84 -16.29 15.36
N LEU A 658 6.84 -17.14 15.15
CA LEU A 658 6.97 -18.44 15.82
C LEU A 658 7.90 -18.38 17.05
N PRO A 659 7.54 -19.01 18.18
CA PRO A 659 8.30 -18.92 19.44
C PRO A 659 9.72 -19.54 19.35
N ASP A 660 9.88 -20.64 18.62
CA ASP A 660 11.19 -21.29 18.38
C ASP A 660 11.91 -20.74 17.13
N GLY A 661 11.31 -19.76 16.46
CA GLY A 661 11.72 -19.30 15.13
C GLY A 661 11.47 -20.33 14.03
N CYS A 662 11.69 -19.93 12.78
CA CYS A 662 11.62 -20.87 11.66
C CYS A 662 12.91 -21.70 11.64
N LYS A 663 12.84 -23.02 11.91
CA LYS A 663 14.02 -23.91 11.92
C LYS A 663 14.82 -23.87 10.62
N PHE A 664 14.16 -23.62 9.49
CA PHE A 664 14.83 -23.37 8.21
C PHE A 664 15.79 -22.18 8.31
N LEU A 665 15.32 -21.05 8.86
CA LEU A 665 16.15 -19.87 9.08
C LEU A 665 17.24 -20.07 10.16
N SER A 666 16.98 -20.88 11.18
CA SER A 666 17.97 -21.26 12.19
C SER A 666 19.05 -22.19 11.63
N GLN A 667 18.68 -23.15 10.78
CA GLN A 667 19.60 -24.05 10.09
C GLN A 667 20.58 -23.27 9.23
N LEU A 668 20.15 -22.15 8.64
CA LEU A 668 21.00 -21.28 7.85
C LEU A 668 22.06 -20.51 8.59
N GLY A 669 21.73 -20.05 9.80
CA GLY A 669 22.68 -19.36 10.64
C GLY A 669 23.94 -20.20 10.82
N TYR A 670 23.80 -21.53 10.84
CA TYR A 670 24.92 -22.48 10.90
C TYR A 670 25.85 -22.43 9.69
N TYR A 671 25.36 -21.98 8.52
CA TYR A 671 26.12 -21.84 7.27
C TYR A 671 26.73 -20.44 7.07
N SER A 672 26.44 -19.50 7.97
CA SER A 672 27.10 -18.19 7.98
C SER A 672 28.59 -18.31 8.36
N LEU A 673 29.39 -17.27 8.06
CA LEU A 673 30.81 -17.25 8.45
C LEU A 673 30.88 -17.24 9.98
N GLN A 674 31.47 -18.27 10.59
CA GLN A 674 31.61 -18.34 12.04
C GLN A 674 32.87 -17.59 12.51
N HIS A 675 33.86 -17.44 11.62
CA HIS A 675 35.10 -16.75 11.92
C HIS A 675 35.15 -15.39 11.22
N SER A 676 35.33 -14.32 11.99
CA SER A 676 35.52 -12.98 11.47
C SER A 676 37.00 -12.73 11.16
N VAL A 677 37.27 -11.94 10.11
CA VAL A 677 38.64 -11.57 9.78
C VAL A 677 39.24 -10.72 10.92
N ALA A 678 40.51 -10.96 11.25
CA ALA A 678 41.27 -10.45 12.39
C ALA A 678 40.93 -11.06 13.77
N SER A 679 39.92 -11.95 13.87
CA SER A 679 39.73 -12.74 15.08
C SER A 679 40.87 -13.76 15.26
N CYS A 680 41.37 -13.92 16.49
CA CYS A 680 42.29 -15.00 16.81
C CYS A 680 41.49 -16.28 17.08
N VAL A 681 41.88 -17.38 16.44
CA VAL A 681 41.20 -18.67 16.58
C VAL A 681 42.13 -19.68 17.23
N CYS A 682 41.55 -20.53 18.09
CA CYS A 682 42.18 -21.69 18.69
C CYS A 682 41.44 -22.96 18.25
N LEU A 683 41.87 -23.63 17.17
CA LEU A 683 41.15 -24.79 16.62
C LEU A 683 41.85 -26.11 16.95
N PRO A 684 41.16 -27.09 17.57
CA PRO A 684 41.71 -28.43 17.78
C PRO A 684 41.83 -29.21 16.47
N LEU A 685 42.97 -29.87 16.26
CA LEU A 685 43.39 -30.49 14.99
C LEU A 685 42.71 -31.83 14.66
N ALA A 686 41.87 -32.36 15.55
CA ALA A 686 41.17 -33.62 15.29
C ALA A 686 40.19 -33.46 14.12
N ASN A 687 40.47 -34.15 13.01
CA ASN A 687 39.65 -34.24 11.79
C ASN A 687 39.63 -33.02 10.84
N LEU A 688 40.55 -32.05 10.98
CA LEU A 688 40.64 -30.90 10.08
C LEU A 688 41.78 -31.03 9.06
N ILE A 689 41.55 -30.59 7.82
CA ILE A 689 42.56 -30.60 6.78
C ILE A 689 43.32 -29.27 6.81
N GLN A 690 44.60 -29.35 7.17
CA GLN A 690 45.51 -28.22 7.30
C GLN A 690 46.57 -28.27 6.21
N VAL A 691 46.74 -27.18 5.46
CA VAL A 691 47.83 -27.06 4.49
C VAL A 691 48.51 -25.70 4.57
N ARG A 692 49.84 -25.72 4.71
CA ARG A 692 50.65 -24.50 4.61
C ARG A 692 50.70 -23.99 3.18
N CYS A 693 50.50 -22.70 3.02
CA CYS A 693 50.47 -22.03 1.74
C CYS A 693 50.93 -20.58 1.85
N ASP A 694 51.39 -20.00 0.75
CA ASP A 694 51.86 -18.62 0.72
C ASP A 694 50.93 -17.76 -0.15
N LEU A 695 50.60 -16.56 0.32
CA LEU A 695 49.77 -15.62 -0.45
C LEU A 695 50.59 -15.10 -1.63
N VAL A 696 50.12 -15.31 -2.86
CA VAL A 696 50.77 -14.75 -4.05
C VAL A 696 50.21 -13.37 -4.37
N LYS A 697 48.89 -13.26 -4.45
CA LYS A 697 48.18 -11.99 -4.66
C LYS A 697 46.70 -12.13 -4.32
N GLU A 698 46.12 -11.04 -3.86
CA GLU A 698 44.68 -10.85 -3.72
C GLU A 698 44.17 -9.97 -4.86
N VAL A 699 43.01 -10.31 -5.44
CA VAL A 699 42.34 -9.51 -6.46
C VAL A 699 40.88 -9.34 -6.05
N VAL A 700 40.48 -8.09 -5.78
CA VAL A 700 39.10 -7.70 -5.49
C VAL A 700 38.55 -6.92 -6.70
N PRO A 701 37.56 -7.46 -7.43
CA PRO A 701 36.94 -6.74 -8.55
C PRO A 701 36.00 -5.63 -8.03
N GLY A 702 36.14 -4.41 -8.55
CA GLY A 702 35.05 -3.41 -8.53
C GLY A 702 35.13 -2.23 -7.55
N ARG A 703 35.90 -2.23 -6.45
CA ARG A 703 36.18 -1.03 -5.63
C ARG A 703 37.46 -1.23 -4.81
N GLY A 704 38.32 -0.20 -4.81
CA GLY A 704 39.64 -0.25 -4.21
C GLY A 704 39.62 -0.14 -2.68
N THR A 705 40.11 -1.17 -2.02
CA THR A 705 41.13 -1.14 -0.96
C THR A 705 41.47 -2.61 -0.67
N SER A 706 42.56 -3.11 -1.26
CA SER A 706 43.11 -4.41 -0.89
C SER A 706 43.49 -4.35 0.58
N ARG A 707 43.20 -5.39 1.36
CA ARG A 707 43.87 -5.52 2.67
C ARG A 707 45.37 -5.62 2.37
N ALA A 708 46.17 -4.77 3.01
CA ALA A 708 47.61 -4.67 2.77
C ALA A 708 48.36 -5.87 3.38
N ILE A 709 48.11 -7.07 2.84
CA ILE A 709 48.87 -8.27 3.19
C ILE A 709 49.93 -8.44 2.12
N VAL A 710 51.19 -8.50 2.54
CA VAL A 710 52.34 -8.57 1.63
C VAL A 710 52.35 -9.92 0.93
N ALA A 711 52.54 -9.92 -0.40
CA ALA A 711 52.77 -11.14 -1.16
C ALA A 711 53.96 -11.91 -0.57
N GLY A 712 53.83 -13.22 -0.40
CA GLY A 712 54.79 -14.08 0.29
C GLY A 712 54.48 -14.31 1.77
N THR A 713 53.40 -13.74 2.32
CA THR A 713 52.99 -14.01 3.71
C THR A 713 52.66 -15.50 3.89
N PRO A 714 53.32 -16.21 4.83
CA PRO A 714 53.03 -17.61 5.10
C PRO A 714 51.70 -17.73 5.85
N MET A 715 50.82 -18.55 5.30
CA MET A 715 49.49 -18.82 5.84
C MET A 715 49.26 -20.31 6.01
N CYS A 716 48.26 -20.59 6.82
CA CYS A 716 47.70 -21.90 7.01
C CYS A 716 46.27 -21.91 6.48
N MET A 717 46.01 -22.70 5.45
CA MET A 717 44.65 -22.98 4.99
C MET A 717 44.04 -24.07 5.87
N VAL A 718 42.86 -23.80 6.42
CA VAL A 718 42.06 -24.76 7.19
C VAL A 718 40.72 -24.91 6.49
N LEU A 719 40.40 -26.14 6.10
CA LEU A 719 39.10 -26.49 5.52
C LEU A 719 38.17 -26.94 6.65
N LEU A 720 37.25 -26.07 7.06
CA LEU A 720 36.21 -26.37 8.04
C LEU A 720 34.98 -26.95 7.33
N LYS A 721 34.03 -27.46 8.12
CA LYS A 721 32.78 -28.05 7.61
C LYS A 721 32.03 -27.06 6.70
N THR A 722 31.85 -25.82 7.13
CA THR A 722 31.02 -24.79 6.47
C THR A 722 31.80 -23.68 5.76
N GLU A 723 33.07 -23.46 6.13
CA GLU A 723 33.91 -22.39 5.56
C GLU A 723 35.38 -22.80 5.35
N ILE A 724 36.10 -21.98 4.58
CA ILE A 724 37.54 -22.05 4.40
C ILE A 724 38.14 -20.83 5.08
N ILE A 725 39.07 -21.05 6.01
CA ILE A 725 39.80 -19.95 6.65
C ILE A 725 41.29 -20.03 6.33
N PHE A 726 41.91 -18.86 6.25
CA PHE A 726 43.35 -18.68 6.09
C PHE A 726 43.87 -17.94 7.32
N VAL A 727 44.82 -18.53 8.04
CA VAL A 727 45.34 -18.02 9.32
C VAL A 727 46.83 -17.73 9.18
N THR A 728 47.33 -16.61 9.71
CA THR A 728 48.79 -16.37 9.71
C THR A 728 49.51 -17.24 10.74
N CYS A 729 50.69 -17.74 10.38
CA CYS A 729 51.57 -18.44 11.31
C CYS A 729 52.61 -17.47 11.88
N ARG A 730 52.71 -17.34 13.22
CA ARG A 730 53.81 -16.59 13.85
C ARG A 730 55.12 -17.39 13.72
N GLU A 731 56.15 -16.78 13.15
CA GLU A 731 57.42 -17.45 12.80
C GLU A 731 58.29 -17.87 14.02
N SER A 732 57.89 -17.52 15.25
CA SER A 732 58.69 -17.78 16.45
C SER A 732 58.38 -19.07 17.20
N ASP A 733 57.41 -19.88 16.77
CA ASP A 733 57.12 -21.15 17.43
C ASP A 733 57.63 -22.34 16.64
N SER A 734 58.66 -22.99 17.19
CA SER A 734 59.03 -24.37 16.91
C SER A 734 57.96 -25.39 17.37
N CYS A 735 56.70 -24.98 17.51
CA CYS A 735 55.54 -25.84 17.80
C CYS A 735 54.98 -26.46 16.50
N PHE A 736 55.78 -27.31 15.86
CA PHE A 736 55.25 -28.38 15.00
C PHE A 736 54.85 -29.63 15.83
N ARG A 737 54.58 -29.42 17.13
CA ARG A 737 53.97 -30.40 18.03
C ARG A 737 52.93 -29.73 18.92
N ARG A 738 51.67 -30.09 18.65
CA ARG A 738 50.55 -30.39 19.58
C ARG A 738 49.25 -29.69 19.17
N ASP A 739 48.46 -30.42 18.40
CA ASP A 739 46.99 -30.48 18.42
C ASP A 739 46.13 -29.21 18.26
N VAL A 740 46.69 -28.00 18.14
CA VAL A 740 45.90 -26.74 18.03
C VAL A 740 46.53 -25.72 17.06
N ILE A 741 45.70 -25.07 16.22
CA ILE A 741 46.09 -23.90 15.39
C ILE A 741 45.76 -22.62 16.16
N HIS A 742 46.74 -21.72 16.31
CA HIS A 742 46.59 -20.41 16.96
C HIS A 742 47.08 -19.27 16.06
N GLY A 743 46.20 -18.33 15.71
CA GLY A 743 46.58 -17.14 14.94
C GLY A 743 45.36 -16.33 14.45
N PRO A 744 45.58 -15.11 13.94
CA PRO A 744 44.51 -14.30 13.40
C PRO A 744 44.05 -14.80 12.02
N VAL A 745 42.73 -14.86 11.81
CA VAL A 745 42.14 -15.13 10.50
C VAL A 745 42.41 -13.97 9.56
N VAL A 746 42.93 -14.27 8.38
CA VAL A 746 43.27 -13.33 7.32
C VAL A 746 42.17 -13.27 6.26
N PHE A 747 41.68 -14.44 5.88
CA PHE A 747 40.57 -14.61 4.94
C PHE A 747 39.63 -15.68 5.47
N ALA A 748 38.32 -15.45 5.37
CA ALA A 748 37.28 -16.43 5.65
C ALA A 748 36.32 -16.44 4.47
N MET A 749 36.02 -17.63 3.94
CA MET A 749 35.21 -17.83 2.74
C MET A 749 34.19 -18.94 2.97
N GLN A 750 32.93 -18.72 2.63
CA GLN A 750 31.91 -19.76 2.80
C GLN A 750 32.09 -20.84 1.72
N ASN A 751 32.09 -22.12 2.13
CA ASN A 751 32.36 -23.23 1.20
C ASN A 751 31.43 -23.22 -0.01
N ILE A 752 30.17 -22.81 0.17
CA ILE A 752 29.17 -22.80 -0.91
C ILE A 752 29.57 -21.86 -2.08
N TYR A 753 30.29 -20.76 -1.80
CA TYR A 753 30.68 -19.75 -2.78
C TYR A 753 32.11 -19.87 -3.30
N VAL A 754 32.87 -20.88 -2.84
CA VAL A 754 34.25 -21.05 -3.27
C VAL A 754 34.34 -21.98 -4.49
N ASN A 755 35.08 -21.53 -5.49
CA ASN A 755 35.61 -22.39 -6.55
C ASN A 755 37.14 -22.37 -6.51
N ALA A 756 37.76 -23.54 -6.54
CA ALA A 756 39.21 -23.68 -6.60
C ALA A 756 39.63 -24.14 -8.00
N ALA A 757 40.59 -23.46 -8.61
CA ALA A 757 41.14 -23.83 -9.92
C ALA A 757 42.67 -23.80 -9.89
N LEU A 758 43.33 -24.66 -10.68
CA LEU A 758 44.78 -24.60 -10.84
C LEU A 758 45.18 -23.32 -11.58
N SER A 759 46.24 -22.69 -11.09
CA SER A 759 46.85 -21.56 -11.78
C SER A 759 47.69 -22.04 -12.97
N ARG A 760 48.00 -21.12 -13.89
CA ARG A 760 48.96 -21.36 -14.99
C ARG A 760 50.39 -21.60 -14.47
N LEU A 761 50.68 -21.20 -13.23
CA LEU A 761 51.96 -21.45 -12.56
C LEU A 761 51.93 -22.83 -11.87
N PRO A 762 53.02 -23.63 -11.96
CA PRO A 762 53.12 -24.85 -11.18
C PRO A 762 52.98 -24.51 -9.70
N PHE A 763 52.23 -25.32 -8.95
CA PHE A 763 51.98 -25.16 -7.50
C PHE A 763 50.97 -24.07 -7.10
N GLY A 764 50.46 -23.28 -8.04
CA GLY A 764 49.48 -22.23 -7.75
C GLY A 764 48.03 -22.72 -7.83
N VAL A 765 47.20 -22.28 -6.88
CA VAL A 765 45.73 -22.43 -6.91
C VAL A 765 45.09 -21.05 -6.81
N VAL A 766 44.01 -20.87 -7.56
CA VAL A 766 43.17 -19.68 -7.51
C VAL A 766 41.87 -20.06 -6.81
N PHE A 767 41.65 -19.50 -5.62
CA PHE A 767 40.37 -19.56 -4.93
C PHE A 767 39.55 -18.35 -5.35
N THR A 768 38.39 -18.60 -5.97
CA THR A 768 37.43 -17.56 -6.32
C THR A 768 36.23 -17.68 -5.38
N HIS A 769 35.97 -16.62 -4.62
CA HIS A 769 34.80 -16.49 -3.74
C HIS A 769 33.77 -15.59 -4.43
N PHE A 770 32.64 -16.16 -4.84
CA PHE A 770 31.61 -15.50 -5.65
C PHE A 770 30.50 -14.85 -4.82
N LEU A 771 30.85 -14.12 -3.75
CA LEU A 771 29.82 -13.42 -2.98
C LEU A 771 29.23 -12.26 -3.82
N PRO A 772 27.89 -12.15 -3.97
CA PRO A 772 27.24 -11.19 -4.88
C PRO A 772 27.65 -9.72 -4.70
N ALA A 773 27.97 -9.30 -3.46
CA ALA A 773 28.37 -7.94 -3.15
C ALA A 773 29.91 -7.72 -3.08
N ASN A 774 30.70 -8.78 -2.87
CA ASN A 774 32.14 -8.69 -2.57
C ASN A 774 32.89 -9.94 -3.11
N SER A 775 33.02 -10.05 -4.43
CA SER A 775 33.80 -11.15 -5.01
C SER A 775 35.30 -10.97 -4.71
N VAL A 776 35.99 -12.05 -4.37
CA VAL A 776 37.44 -12.03 -4.08
C VAL A 776 38.12 -13.20 -4.77
N ARG A 777 39.26 -12.95 -5.41
CA ARG A 777 40.14 -13.99 -5.94
C ARG A 777 41.46 -14.01 -5.19
N LEU A 778 41.76 -15.13 -4.53
CA LEU A 778 43.03 -15.36 -3.86
C LEU A 778 43.90 -16.29 -4.70
N HIS A 779 45.08 -15.80 -5.08
CA HIS A 779 46.12 -16.62 -5.67
C HIS A 779 47.04 -17.11 -4.55
N VAL A 780 47.11 -18.43 -4.39
CA VAL A 780 47.80 -19.09 -3.28
C VAL A 780 48.76 -20.13 -3.84
N ALA A 781 50.00 -20.16 -3.34
CA ALA A 781 51.00 -21.14 -3.72
C ALA A 781 51.13 -22.23 -2.66
N PHE A 782 51.24 -23.48 -3.11
CA PHE A 782 51.43 -24.66 -2.26
C PHE A 782 52.82 -25.28 -2.46
N ARG A 783 53.23 -26.15 -1.54
CA ARG A 783 54.57 -26.78 -1.56
C ARG A 783 54.82 -27.76 -2.72
N SER A 784 53.77 -28.35 -3.28
CA SER A 784 53.89 -29.30 -4.39
C SER A 784 52.66 -29.29 -5.29
N SER A 785 52.85 -29.75 -6.53
CA SER A 785 51.77 -29.77 -7.54
C SER A 785 50.71 -30.82 -7.20
N SER A 786 51.15 -31.94 -6.61
CA SER A 786 50.25 -32.98 -6.09
C SER A 786 49.37 -32.48 -4.94
N VAL A 787 49.90 -31.63 -4.06
CA VAL A 787 49.14 -31.00 -2.97
C VAL A 787 48.15 -29.99 -3.54
N ALA A 788 48.56 -29.14 -4.49
CA ALA A 788 47.67 -28.19 -5.17
C ALA A 788 46.48 -28.90 -5.85
N GLN A 789 46.74 -29.97 -6.61
CA GLN A 789 45.69 -30.78 -7.25
C GLN A 789 44.74 -31.41 -6.23
N ARG A 790 45.28 -31.98 -5.14
CA ARG A 790 44.47 -32.61 -4.09
C ARG A 790 43.54 -31.60 -3.42
N ILE A 791 44.02 -30.38 -3.17
CA ILE A 791 43.24 -29.30 -2.57
C ILE A 791 42.12 -28.84 -3.49
N VAL A 792 42.42 -28.63 -4.78
CA VAL A 792 41.39 -28.28 -5.77
C VAL A 792 40.28 -29.34 -5.79
N ASN A 793 40.64 -30.63 -5.85
CA ASN A 793 39.66 -31.71 -5.88
C ASN A 793 38.84 -31.79 -4.59
N LEU A 794 39.48 -31.64 -3.43
CA LEU A 794 38.85 -31.70 -2.12
C LEU A 794 37.90 -30.53 -1.87
N VAL A 795 38.37 -29.31 -2.11
CA VAL A 795 37.59 -28.08 -1.96
C VAL A 795 36.41 -28.12 -2.90
N ASN A 796 36.62 -28.39 -4.19
CA ASN A 796 35.51 -28.47 -5.13
C ASN A 796 34.53 -29.58 -4.74
N LYS A 797 34.98 -30.77 -4.32
CA LYS A 797 34.09 -31.83 -3.83
C LYS A 797 33.23 -31.38 -2.64
N GLN A 798 33.81 -30.66 -1.68
CA GLN A 798 33.11 -30.17 -0.50
C GLN A 798 32.18 -29.00 -0.83
N CYS A 799 32.66 -27.99 -1.57
CA CYS A 799 31.84 -26.88 -2.05
C CYS A 799 30.63 -27.41 -2.82
N THR A 800 30.84 -28.40 -3.70
CA THR A 800 29.72 -28.95 -4.44
C THR A 800 28.79 -29.78 -3.57
N TYR A 801 29.29 -30.59 -2.63
CA TYR A 801 28.44 -31.28 -1.65
C TYR A 801 27.46 -30.32 -0.96
N TRP A 802 27.93 -29.13 -0.56
CA TRP A 802 27.11 -28.10 0.07
C TRP A 802 26.11 -27.43 -0.87
N ARG A 803 26.46 -27.22 -2.14
CA ARG A 803 25.50 -26.74 -3.15
C ARG A 803 24.40 -27.77 -3.42
N CYS A 804 24.75 -29.07 -3.47
CA CYS A 804 23.78 -30.15 -3.74
C CYS A 804 22.82 -30.40 -2.58
N HIS A 805 23.31 -30.31 -1.33
CA HIS A 805 22.47 -30.51 -0.14
C HIS A 805 21.60 -29.29 0.16
N GLY A 806 21.60 -28.28 -0.73
CA GLY A 806 20.80 -27.07 -0.59
C GLY A 806 20.94 -26.52 0.82
N ALA A 807 22.10 -25.99 1.20
CA ALA A 807 22.19 -25.15 2.39
C ALA A 807 21.25 -23.94 2.19
N ALA A 808 19.97 -24.12 2.45
CA ALA A 808 18.92 -23.38 1.79
C ALA A 808 18.71 -22.05 2.48
N LEU A 809 19.18 -20.93 1.87
CA LEU A 809 19.10 -19.46 2.21
C LEU A 809 20.35 -18.78 2.90
N VAL A 810 21.51 -18.68 2.27
CA VAL A 810 22.62 -17.94 2.92
C VAL A 810 22.25 -16.45 3.14
N TYR A 811 22.46 -16.04 4.39
CA TYR A 811 22.01 -14.81 5.04
C TYR A 811 22.75 -13.55 4.55
N ASN A 812 21.99 -12.54 4.10
CA ASN A 812 22.35 -11.11 4.21
C ASN A 812 21.18 -10.15 3.90
N ASN A 813 20.08 -10.61 3.30
CA ASN A 813 18.95 -9.73 2.93
C ASN A 813 17.71 -9.80 3.85
N PHE A 814 17.71 -10.66 4.87
CA PHE A 814 16.71 -10.59 5.95
C PHE A 814 17.20 -9.67 7.08
N GLY A 815 17.30 -8.38 6.78
CA GLY A 815 17.27 -7.28 7.76
C GLY A 815 18.61 -6.59 8.09
N PRO A 816 18.69 -5.24 7.99
CA PRO A 816 19.72 -4.44 8.65
C PRO A 816 19.55 -4.31 10.18
N GLY A 817 18.76 -5.16 10.83
CA GLY A 817 18.39 -5.05 12.25
C GLY A 817 18.87 -6.17 13.18
N ALA A 818 19.43 -7.27 12.68
CA ALA A 818 19.79 -8.44 13.50
C ALA A 818 21.22 -8.39 14.09
N THR A 819 21.89 -7.24 14.07
CA THR A 819 23.17 -7.01 14.76
C THR A 819 22.97 -6.25 16.07
N LYS A 820 22.11 -6.77 16.97
CA LYS A 820 22.01 -6.28 18.36
C LYS A 820 21.25 -7.23 19.30
N ALA A 821 21.56 -8.51 19.27
CA ALA A 821 21.20 -9.43 20.36
C ALA A 821 22.28 -10.50 20.49
N ASN A 822 23.36 -10.10 21.17
CA ASN A 822 24.35 -10.92 21.91
C ASN A 822 25.74 -10.24 21.90
N ALA A 823 25.78 -9.04 22.48
CA ALA A 823 26.82 -8.70 23.45
C ALA A 823 26.09 -8.80 24.79
N SER A 824 26.47 -9.52 25.83
CA SER A 824 27.75 -9.98 26.39
C SER A 824 27.37 -10.79 27.68
N PRO A 825 28.26 -11.32 28.55
CA PRO A 825 29.70 -11.03 28.74
C PRO A 825 30.63 -11.83 27.84
#